data_AF-A0AAD5HIN5-F1
#
_entry.id   AF-A0AAD5HIN5-F1
#
_cell.length_a   1.000
_cell.length_b   1.000
_cell.length_c   1.000
_cell.angle_alpha   90.00
_cell.angle_beta   90.00
_cell.angle_gamma   90.00
#
_symmetry.space_group_name_H-M   'P 1'
#
loop_
_entity.id
_entity.type
_entity.pdbx_description
1 polymer ?
#
loop_
_entity_poly.entity_id
_entity_poly.type
_entity_poly.pdbx_seq_one_letter_code
_entity_poly.pdbx_strand_id
1 'polypeptide(L)'
;MEKSHLNDLHNRVCNTQSATLALATEALSEPLSRVQALPSHLDHFQSWQGANDQLIDQLVKGSFWATHLHFVLDTLIPNWSYAFEDGQRFQLLKATFVPEVRSKQATMMARLSLTILVDSLAHKTIPTGELSILIRLLRHLIQEGGLDLLLGKCHDAEWRRVVTAMVSVPARVANAIGETSTRDDWYTDSRYSAMVATSIAHYVDIAAQRAPAVDNEQYVDSVGASIGQLIGKMARQGYAPNLISNLYPHTLPQVASRSPHTAMTCKIWSHIMLNHLMLSPDLSRLISGTFLYLNQNISKTDLTVGRVQQLSKGLFAMYFASEPVEMSNSVLQLFWKIGWLESHSSPSMGVTRTLAALLVYAGGIQESENFGQEVSSYSITKKAQDILLLVLRKLISMWGDRQFVRNTPYLKQIGVTSAILVILGYLPNQVIKAEVFSALQMSKHIHEWFVSGDPETTKIGILLAETLSMLMDDPDKRLDCHVLDPEMDKSLLALRDLIYARDALQHEDATDNEEVDEVRAEIAGNEPLSDDDDQDMQEVDPDAPFTFGQDDDTSDEDSDLEPYPMPQEPDDEQDHRAPDKKKLGKPMYVYDLLQYLRAQDDPIKQEVGLSSAEDLIRQKENVGTEIGKCTRTYQDSNVSARYISFRKFR
;
A
#
# COMPACT_ATOMS: atom_id res chain seq x y z
N MET A 1 28.75 41.15 -1.04
CA MET A 1 28.13 42.42 -0.60
C MET A 1 26.83 42.14 0.17
N GLU A 2 26.03 41.21 -0.33
CA GLU A 2 24.71 40.77 0.11
C GLU A 2 24.61 40.41 1.61
N LYS A 3 25.63 39.81 2.23
CA LYS A 3 25.61 39.57 3.69
C LYS A 3 25.50 40.86 4.50
N SER A 4 26.10 41.96 4.05
CA SER A 4 25.95 43.26 4.70
C SER A 4 24.55 43.85 4.52
N HIS A 5 23.91 43.56 3.38
CA HIS A 5 22.55 43.99 3.08
C HIS A 5 21.51 43.19 3.87
N LEU A 6 21.67 41.86 3.96
CA LEU A 6 20.80 41.01 4.79
C LEU A 6 20.93 41.40 6.27
N ASN A 7 22.13 41.77 6.73
CA ASN A 7 22.33 42.30 8.08
C ASN A 7 21.67 43.68 8.28
N ASP A 8 21.65 44.56 7.27
CA ASP A 8 20.96 45.85 7.36
C ASP A 8 19.43 45.67 7.40
N LEU A 9 18.89 44.83 6.52
CA LEU A 9 17.48 44.40 6.55
C LEU A 9 17.09 43.76 7.89
N HIS A 10 17.94 42.88 8.44
CA HIS A 10 17.79 42.31 9.77
C HIS A 10 17.76 43.39 10.85
N ASN A 11 18.71 44.34 10.84
CA ASN A 11 18.73 45.46 11.77
C ASN A 11 17.48 46.34 11.65
N ARG A 12 16.99 46.61 10.43
CA ARG A 12 15.75 47.37 10.20
C ARG A 12 14.54 46.67 10.81
N VAL A 13 14.39 45.35 10.62
CA VAL A 13 13.31 44.58 11.24
C VAL A 13 13.44 44.57 12.77
N CYS A 14 14.60 44.22 13.31
CA CYS A 14 14.82 44.10 14.75
C CYS A 14 14.68 45.42 15.53
N ASN A 15 14.96 46.57 14.90
CA ASN A 15 14.86 47.88 15.56
C ASN A 15 13.48 48.53 15.45
N THR A 16 12.56 48.02 14.61
CA THR A 16 11.25 48.66 14.38
C THR A 16 10.20 48.08 15.32
N GLN A 17 9.81 48.85 16.35
CA GLN A 17 8.79 48.45 17.35
C GLN A 17 7.38 48.16 16.78
N SER A 18 7.15 48.46 15.50
CA SER A 18 5.93 48.19 14.75
C SER A 18 6.30 47.51 13.44
N ALA A 19 6.23 46.19 13.40
CA ALA A 19 6.39 45.42 12.16
C ALA A 19 5.26 45.76 11.17
N THR A 20 5.57 46.54 10.12
CA THR A 20 4.60 46.89 9.09
C THR A 20 4.56 45.82 7.99
N LEU A 21 3.38 45.63 7.37
CA LEU A 21 3.23 44.77 6.19
C LEU A 21 4.25 45.09 5.09
N ALA A 22 4.59 46.37 4.90
CA ALA A 22 5.59 46.80 3.93
C ALA A 22 6.99 46.23 4.22
N LEU A 23 7.47 46.35 5.47
CA LEU A 23 8.75 45.75 5.88
C LEU A 23 8.72 44.21 5.82
N ALA A 24 7.55 43.61 6.10
CA ALA A 24 7.39 42.17 6.05
C ALA A 24 7.48 41.62 4.62
N THR A 25 6.74 42.21 3.69
CA THR A 25 6.78 41.81 2.28
C THR A 25 8.12 42.17 1.64
N GLU A 26 8.74 43.32 1.97
CA GLU A 26 10.09 43.68 1.52
C GLU A 26 11.13 42.60 1.90
N ALA A 27 11.10 42.14 3.16
CA ALA A 27 12.06 41.16 3.65
C ALA A 27 11.89 39.73 3.09
N LEU A 28 10.71 39.40 2.56
CA LEU A 28 10.41 38.11 1.93
C LEU A 28 10.53 38.17 0.39
N SER A 29 10.16 39.29 -0.24
CA SER A 29 10.19 39.44 -1.71
C SER A 29 11.57 39.81 -2.25
N GLU A 30 12.38 40.61 -1.54
CA GLU A 30 13.71 41.01 -2.02
C GLU A 30 14.67 39.81 -2.18
N PRO A 31 14.73 38.83 -1.26
CA PRO A 31 15.55 37.63 -1.47
C PRO A 31 15.04 36.75 -2.63
N LEU A 32 13.72 36.69 -2.85
CA LEU A 32 13.12 35.92 -3.95
C LEU A 32 13.35 36.57 -5.32
N SER A 33 13.23 37.90 -5.44
CA SER A 33 13.45 38.61 -6.71
C SER A 33 14.92 38.54 -7.15
N ARG A 34 15.87 38.61 -6.20
CA ARG A 34 17.31 38.40 -6.44
C ARG A 34 17.67 36.97 -6.89
N VAL A 35 16.83 35.99 -6.57
CA VAL A 35 16.99 34.57 -6.93
C VAL A 35 16.12 34.18 -8.14
N GLN A 36 15.35 35.12 -8.71
CA GLN A 36 14.37 34.90 -9.78
C GLN A 36 13.32 33.82 -9.42
N ALA A 37 12.96 33.74 -8.13
CA ALA A 37 11.99 32.80 -7.58
C ALA A 37 10.72 33.50 -7.05
N LEU A 38 10.47 34.74 -7.48
CA LEU A 38 9.29 35.50 -7.12
C LEU A 38 8.06 34.96 -7.88
N PRO A 39 6.95 34.61 -7.21
CA PRO A 39 5.68 34.29 -7.86
C PRO A 39 5.10 35.47 -8.65
N SER A 40 4.39 35.19 -9.73
CA SER A 40 3.71 36.20 -10.56
C SER A 40 2.66 37.01 -9.79
N HIS A 41 2.01 36.42 -8.79
CA HIS A 41 1.07 37.14 -7.91
C HIS A 41 1.76 38.14 -6.96
N LEU A 42 3.10 38.27 -7.00
CA LEU A 42 3.90 39.27 -6.29
C LEU A 42 4.64 40.24 -7.24
N ASP A 43 4.34 40.26 -8.54
CA ASP A 43 5.01 41.07 -9.58
C ASP A 43 4.96 42.60 -9.37
N HIS A 44 4.19 43.09 -8.39
CA HIS A 44 4.21 44.50 -7.98
C HIS A 44 5.55 44.95 -7.35
N PHE A 45 6.42 44.02 -6.94
CA PHE A 45 7.76 44.33 -6.44
C PHE A 45 8.79 44.33 -7.58
N GLN A 46 9.49 45.46 -7.75
CA GLN A 46 10.35 45.73 -8.92
C GLN A 46 11.29 44.56 -9.25
N SER A 47 11.13 44.00 -10.45
CA SER A 47 11.89 42.84 -10.91
C SER A 47 13.38 43.14 -11.00
N TRP A 48 14.20 42.34 -10.31
CA TRP A 48 15.66 42.52 -10.23
C TRP A 48 16.35 41.93 -11.48
N GLN A 49 16.04 42.49 -12.65
CA GLN A 49 16.58 42.06 -13.94
C GLN A 49 18.11 42.27 -13.99
N GLY A 50 18.88 41.19 -13.91
CA GLY A 50 20.34 41.24 -14.05
C GLY A 50 21.15 40.13 -13.39
N ALA A 51 20.56 39.34 -12.49
CA ALA A 51 21.26 38.19 -11.89
C ALA A 51 21.50 37.09 -12.94
N ASN A 52 22.77 36.85 -13.30
CA ASN A 52 23.19 35.69 -14.10
C ASN A 52 23.04 34.40 -13.28
N ASP A 53 22.59 33.30 -13.90
CA ASP A 53 22.45 31.96 -13.29
C ASP A 53 23.62 31.56 -12.38
N GLN A 54 24.86 31.92 -12.74
CA GLN A 54 26.05 31.62 -11.94
C GLN A 54 26.06 32.33 -10.58
N LEU A 55 25.53 33.55 -10.50
CA LEU A 55 25.35 34.30 -9.24
C LEU A 55 24.23 33.68 -8.40
N ILE A 56 23.13 33.28 -9.03
CA ILE A 56 22.00 32.64 -8.35
C ILE A 56 22.42 31.28 -7.78
N ASP A 57 23.14 30.46 -8.56
CA ASP A 57 23.77 29.22 -8.10
C ASP A 57 24.70 29.49 -6.90
N GLN A 58 25.47 30.60 -6.87
CA GLN A 58 26.32 30.95 -5.74
C GLN A 58 25.55 31.43 -4.50
N LEU A 59 24.45 32.16 -4.67
CA LEU A 59 23.59 32.61 -3.56
C LEU A 59 22.87 31.44 -2.88
N VAL A 60 22.36 30.48 -3.67
CA VAL A 60 21.62 29.31 -3.16
C VAL A 60 22.57 28.23 -2.63
N LYS A 61 23.73 27.99 -3.25
CA LYS A 61 24.77 27.08 -2.71
C LYS A 61 25.54 27.66 -1.53
N GLY A 62 25.62 28.99 -1.45
CA GLY A 62 26.28 29.69 -0.36
C GLY A 62 25.49 29.61 0.94
N SER A 63 26.10 30.10 2.02
CA SER A 63 25.39 30.25 3.30
C SER A 63 24.27 31.31 3.26
N PHE A 64 24.12 32.08 2.18
CA PHE A 64 23.15 33.17 2.09
C PHE A 64 21.70 32.68 2.22
N TRP A 65 21.26 31.74 1.36
CA TRP A 65 19.89 31.25 1.41
C TRP A 65 19.54 30.59 2.75
N ALA A 66 20.42 29.73 3.27
CA ALA A 66 20.24 29.13 4.60
C ALA A 66 20.19 30.18 5.73
N THR A 67 21.01 31.24 5.68
CA THR A 67 20.96 32.34 6.66
C THR A 67 19.64 33.11 6.57
N HIS A 68 19.13 33.35 5.37
CA HIS A 68 17.82 33.98 5.17
C HIS A 68 16.69 33.11 5.74
N LEU A 69 16.64 31.81 5.42
CA LEU A 69 15.63 30.90 5.98
C LEU A 69 15.69 30.84 7.51
N HIS A 70 16.89 30.79 8.11
CA HIS A 70 17.03 30.88 9.56
C HIS A 70 16.55 32.22 10.13
N PHE A 71 16.82 33.35 9.46
CA PHE A 71 16.27 34.66 9.87
C PHE A 71 14.73 34.69 9.80
N VAL A 72 14.13 34.09 8.76
CA VAL A 72 12.67 33.97 8.64
C VAL A 72 12.09 33.17 9.81
N LEU A 73 12.68 32.02 10.14
CA LEU A 73 12.19 31.17 11.25
C LEU A 73 12.49 31.73 12.65
N ASP A 74 13.67 32.31 12.86
CA ASP A 74 14.17 32.68 14.19
C ASP A 74 13.86 34.13 14.56
N THR A 75 13.48 34.97 13.60
CA THR A 75 13.28 36.41 13.82
C THR A 75 12.03 36.96 13.17
N LEU A 76 11.62 36.51 11.97
CA LEU A 76 10.42 37.05 11.34
C LEU A 76 9.14 36.43 11.91
N ILE A 77 9.02 35.11 11.88
CA ILE A 77 7.82 34.40 12.35
C ILE A 77 7.48 34.73 13.81
N PRO A 78 8.41 34.69 14.80
CA PRO A 78 8.08 34.97 16.19
C PRO A 78 7.69 36.43 16.45
N ASN A 79 8.26 37.39 15.70
CA ASN A 79 7.96 38.80 15.88
C ASN A 79 6.74 39.28 15.07
N TRP A 80 6.25 38.49 14.10
CA TRP A 80 5.10 38.86 13.26
C TRP A 80 3.86 37.96 13.48
N SER A 81 3.93 37.03 14.43
CA SER A 81 2.87 36.10 14.86
C SER A 81 1.60 36.76 15.43
N TYR A 82 1.55 38.10 15.44
CA TYR A 82 0.40 38.93 15.85
C TYR A 82 0.01 40.00 14.81
N ALA A 83 0.75 40.18 13.70
CA ALA A 83 0.56 41.29 12.76
C ALA A 83 -0.38 41.00 11.57
N PHE A 84 -0.67 39.71 11.31
CA PHE A 84 -1.40 39.23 10.13
C PHE A 84 -2.37 38.10 10.50
N GLU A 85 -3.25 37.70 9.57
CA GLU A 85 -4.07 36.48 9.73
C GLU A 85 -3.33 35.21 9.26
N ASP A 86 -3.65 34.04 9.82
CA ASP A 86 -2.96 32.77 9.51
C ASP A 86 -3.11 32.28 8.06
N GLY A 87 -4.04 32.85 7.29
CA GLY A 87 -4.09 32.69 5.83
C GLY A 87 -2.99 33.49 5.14
N GLN A 88 -2.91 34.80 5.43
CA GLN A 88 -1.95 35.74 4.86
C GLN A 88 -0.50 35.36 5.20
N ARG A 89 -0.23 34.99 6.46
CA ARG A 89 1.08 34.50 6.92
C ARG A 89 1.55 33.31 6.08
N PHE A 90 0.67 32.36 5.83
CA PHE A 90 1.00 31.15 5.09
C PHE A 90 1.35 31.46 3.63
N GLN A 91 0.58 32.30 2.93
CA GLN A 91 0.87 32.64 1.52
C GLN A 91 2.20 33.41 1.38
N LEU A 92 2.46 34.40 2.25
CA LEU A 92 3.72 35.15 2.24
C LEU A 92 4.94 34.26 2.49
N LEU A 93 4.83 33.27 3.38
CA LEU A 93 5.91 32.33 3.68
C LEU A 93 6.02 31.17 2.68
N LYS A 94 4.91 30.76 2.04
CA LYS A 94 4.87 29.70 1.03
C LYS A 94 5.90 29.96 -0.06
N ALA A 95 5.87 31.15 -0.66
CA ALA A 95 6.79 31.55 -1.73
C ALA A 95 8.27 31.43 -1.31
N THR A 96 8.58 31.72 -0.04
CA THR A 96 9.94 31.63 0.51
C THR A 96 10.38 30.17 0.73
N PHE A 97 9.54 29.31 1.29
CA PHE A 97 9.94 27.93 1.62
C PHE A 97 9.73 26.94 0.46
N VAL A 98 8.74 27.16 -0.40
CA VAL A 98 8.31 26.25 -1.47
C VAL A 98 8.26 27.03 -2.80
N PRO A 99 9.38 27.13 -3.53
CA PRO A 99 9.45 27.90 -4.77
C PRO A 99 8.62 27.25 -5.89
N GLU A 100 7.71 28.02 -6.47
CA GLU A 100 6.74 27.54 -7.49
C GLU A 100 7.41 27.25 -8.85
N VAL A 101 8.51 27.95 -9.18
CA VAL A 101 9.23 27.79 -10.44
C VAL A 101 10.05 26.49 -10.44
N ARG A 102 9.79 25.57 -11.37
CA ARG A 102 10.52 24.30 -11.51
C ARG A 102 11.93 24.47 -12.11
N SER A 103 12.86 25.03 -11.33
CA SER A 103 14.28 25.21 -11.68
C SER A 103 15.22 24.34 -10.84
N LYS A 104 16.49 24.29 -11.25
CA LYS A 104 17.60 23.64 -10.51
C LYS A 104 17.88 24.38 -9.19
N GLN A 105 17.73 25.69 -9.18
CA GLN A 105 17.92 26.56 -8.03
C GLN A 105 16.76 26.36 -7.05
N ALA A 106 15.52 26.34 -7.53
CA ALA A 106 14.33 26.03 -6.75
C ALA A 106 14.39 24.63 -6.11
N THR A 107 14.85 23.62 -6.86
CA THR A 107 15.17 22.28 -6.33
C THR A 107 16.10 22.35 -5.10
N MET A 108 17.16 23.16 -5.17
CA MET A 108 18.11 23.30 -4.05
C MET A 108 17.54 24.15 -2.89
N MET A 109 16.76 25.19 -3.20
CA MET A 109 16.05 25.99 -2.19
C MET A 109 15.08 25.12 -1.40
N ALA A 110 14.23 24.34 -2.08
CA ALA A 110 13.25 23.41 -1.47
C ALA A 110 13.91 22.39 -0.53
N ARG A 111 15.10 21.88 -0.89
CA ARG A 111 15.89 20.97 -0.05
C ARG A 111 16.43 21.63 1.20
N LEU A 112 16.96 22.85 1.07
CA LEU A 112 17.42 23.64 2.21
C LEU A 112 16.24 23.99 3.13
N SER A 113 15.12 24.46 2.56
CA SER A 113 13.85 24.68 3.26
C SER A 113 13.41 23.46 4.05
N LEU A 114 13.38 22.27 3.45
CA LEU A 114 13.00 21.05 4.14
C LEU A 114 13.92 20.78 5.33
N THR A 115 15.24 20.80 5.13
CA THR A 115 16.17 20.51 6.23
C THR A 115 16.05 21.53 7.38
N ILE A 116 15.90 22.82 7.07
CA ILE A 116 15.83 23.90 8.06
C ILE A 116 14.48 23.92 8.79
N LEU A 117 13.36 23.65 8.10
CA LEU A 117 12.05 23.48 8.73
C LEU A 117 11.99 22.23 9.63
N VAL A 118 12.61 21.12 9.21
CA VAL A 118 12.65 19.90 10.02
C VAL A 118 13.59 20.06 11.24
N ASP A 119 14.67 20.82 11.11
CA ASP A 119 15.59 21.12 12.23
C ASP A 119 15.06 22.20 13.20
N SER A 120 14.20 23.13 12.78
CA SER A 120 13.56 24.08 13.70
C SER A 120 12.61 23.38 14.70
N LEU A 121 11.86 22.36 14.24
CA LEU A 121 10.98 21.53 15.09
C LEU A 121 11.70 20.77 16.21
N ALA A 122 13.02 20.58 16.15
CA ALA A 122 13.76 19.74 17.11
C ALA A 122 14.38 20.51 18.30
N HIS A 123 14.44 21.84 18.24
CA HIS A 123 15.33 22.61 19.12
C HIS A 123 14.68 23.77 19.88
N LYS A 124 13.37 24.00 19.72
CA LYS A 124 12.66 25.13 20.35
C LYS A 124 11.27 24.73 20.82
N THR A 125 10.82 25.32 21.93
CA THR A 125 9.41 25.33 22.33
C THR A 125 8.67 26.35 21.47
N ILE A 126 8.14 25.91 20.33
CA ILE A 126 7.49 26.77 19.34
C ILE A 126 6.04 27.07 19.79
N PRO A 127 5.58 28.34 19.81
CA PRO A 127 4.19 28.69 20.08
C PRO A 127 3.21 28.02 19.11
N THR A 128 2.04 27.60 19.59
CA THR A 128 1.10 26.74 18.83
C THR A 128 0.70 27.30 17.46
N GLY A 129 0.52 28.62 17.33
CA GLY A 129 0.22 29.26 16.03
C GLY A 129 1.39 29.19 15.05
N GLU A 130 2.62 29.46 15.51
CA GLU A 130 3.84 29.34 14.71
C GLU A 130 4.08 27.88 14.30
N LEU A 131 3.88 26.94 15.23
CA LEU A 131 3.97 25.51 14.97
C LEU A 131 2.97 25.07 13.88
N SER A 132 1.73 25.55 13.93
CA SER A 132 0.73 25.28 12.89
C SER A 132 1.13 25.83 11.52
N ILE A 133 1.84 26.96 11.45
CA ILE A 133 2.37 27.50 10.18
C ILE A 133 3.51 26.62 9.65
N LEU A 134 4.45 26.20 10.51
CA LEU A 134 5.56 25.34 10.12
C LEU A 134 5.08 23.96 9.64
N ILE A 135 4.08 23.37 10.30
CA ILE A 135 3.45 22.11 9.88
C ILE A 135 2.76 22.28 8.51
N ARG A 136 2.04 23.38 8.28
CA ARG A 136 1.43 23.67 6.96
C ARG A 136 2.47 23.86 5.87
N LEU A 137 3.59 24.56 6.14
CA LEU A 137 4.68 24.73 5.18
C LEU A 137 5.38 23.39 4.86
N LEU A 138 5.61 22.55 5.86
CA LEU A 138 6.13 21.19 5.66
C LEU A 138 5.16 20.29 4.88
N ARG A 139 3.85 20.38 5.17
CA ARG A 139 2.81 19.67 4.42
C ARG A 139 2.83 20.10 2.95
N HIS A 140 2.81 21.40 2.67
CA HIS A 140 2.83 21.96 1.32
C HIS A 140 4.08 21.53 0.54
N LEU A 141 5.27 21.63 1.15
CA LEU A 141 6.56 21.23 0.59
C LEU A 141 6.67 19.73 0.26
N ILE A 142 5.78 18.89 0.79
CA ILE A 142 5.81 17.44 0.62
C ILE A 142 4.61 16.92 -0.20
N GLN A 143 3.45 17.57 -0.13
CA GLN A 143 2.23 17.17 -0.85
C GLN A 143 2.03 17.89 -2.19
N GLU A 144 2.11 19.22 -2.20
CA GLU A 144 1.62 20.05 -3.32
C GLU A 144 2.70 20.24 -4.38
N GLY A 145 3.08 19.14 -5.04
CA GLY A 145 4.10 19.09 -6.10
C GLY A 145 5.54 19.27 -5.61
N GLY A 146 5.75 19.56 -4.32
CA GLY A 146 7.06 19.76 -3.72
C GLY A 146 7.95 18.51 -3.66
N LEU A 147 7.38 17.29 -3.62
CA LEU A 147 8.20 16.08 -3.63
C LEU A 147 8.93 15.88 -4.96
N ASP A 148 8.34 16.23 -6.11
CA ASP A 148 9.02 16.19 -7.41
C ASP A 148 10.27 17.09 -7.45
N LEU A 149 10.18 18.27 -6.83
CA LEU A 149 11.31 19.19 -6.66
C LEU A 149 12.38 18.58 -5.77
N LEU A 150 11.99 17.97 -4.65
CA LEU A 150 12.92 17.32 -3.72
C LEU A 150 13.64 16.13 -4.38
N LEU A 151 12.91 15.24 -5.07
CA LEU A 151 13.38 13.99 -5.68
C LEU A 151 14.33 14.16 -6.89
N GLY A 152 14.51 15.38 -7.41
CA GLY A 152 15.38 15.67 -8.56
C GLY A 152 16.86 15.28 -8.40
N LYS A 153 17.70 15.55 -9.41
CA LYS A 153 19.15 15.20 -9.33
C LYS A 153 19.87 15.93 -8.19
N CYS A 154 20.80 15.24 -7.52
CA CYS A 154 21.45 15.69 -6.28
C CYS A 154 22.87 15.10 -6.15
N HIS A 155 23.68 15.61 -5.22
CA HIS A 155 24.93 14.98 -4.77
C HIS A 155 24.70 14.20 -3.48
N ASP A 156 25.32 13.01 -3.31
CA ASP A 156 25.05 12.08 -2.19
C ASP A 156 25.08 12.69 -0.78
N ALA A 157 25.92 13.70 -0.54
CA ALA A 157 26.05 14.34 0.76
C ALA A 157 24.88 15.28 1.10
N GLU A 158 24.32 15.94 0.09
CA GLU A 158 23.09 16.74 0.19
C GLU A 158 21.88 15.80 0.25
N TRP A 159 21.83 14.79 -0.62
CA TRP A 159 20.74 13.83 -0.70
C TRP A 159 20.52 13.07 0.62
N ARG A 160 21.60 12.60 1.26
CA ARG A 160 21.52 11.97 2.58
C ARG A 160 20.96 12.88 3.67
N ARG A 161 21.10 14.21 3.56
CA ARG A 161 20.46 15.17 4.49
C ARG A 161 18.97 15.30 4.20
N VAL A 162 18.60 15.49 2.93
CA VAL A 162 17.21 15.59 2.46
C VAL A 162 16.42 14.34 2.87
N VAL A 163 16.91 13.14 2.52
CA VAL A 163 16.31 11.85 2.91
C VAL A 163 16.30 11.66 4.43
N THR A 164 17.25 12.22 5.17
CA THR A 164 17.20 12.20 6.65
C THR A 164 16.11 13.10 7.20
N ALA A 165 15.93 14.31 6.65
CA ALA A 165 14.85 15.20 7.02
C ALA A 165 13.49 14.55 6.70
N MET A 166 13.26 14.18 5.43
CA MET A 166 12.02 13.55 4.93
C MET A 166 11.53 12.41 5.84
N VAL A 167 12.34 11.38 6.08
CA VAL A 167 11.86 10.19 6.81
C VAL A 167 11.69 10.48 8.31
N SER A 168 12.27 11.57 8.83
CA SER A 168 12.04 12.04 10.21
C SER A 168 10.82 12.94 10.39
N VAL A 169 10.15 13.41 9.33
CA VAL A 169 9.01 14.34 9.41
C VAL A 169 7.89 13.83 10.34
N PRO A 170 7.36 12.59 10.21
CA PRO A 170 6.33 12.05 11.12
C PRO A 170 6.70 12.21 12.60
N ALA A 171 7.88 11.71 12.97
CA ALA A 171 8.36 11.73 14.35
C ALA A 171 8.63 13.14 14.88
N ARG A 172 9.18 14.06 14.06
CA ARG A 172 9.44 15.43 14.50
C ARG A 172 8.17 16.26 14.62
N VAL A 173 7.22 16.10 13.70
CA VAL A 173 5.90 16.75 13.78
C VAL A 173 5.12 16.24 14.99
N ALA A 174 5.04 14.91 15.18
CA ALA A 174 4.39 14.33 16.36
C ALA A 174 5.03 14.78 17.69
N ASN A 175 6.37 14.82 17.78
CA ASN A 175 7.07 15.27 18.98
C ASN A 175 6.88 16.78 19.26
N ALA A 176 6.75 17.61 18.23
CA ALA A 176 6.53 19.04 18.39
C ALA A 176 5.07 19.38 18.78
N ILE A 177 4.10 18.58 18.31
CA ILE A 177 2.68 18.70 18.65
C ILE A 177 2.37 18.15 20.06
N GLY A 178 3.03 17.04 20.43
CA GLY A 178 2.77 16.35 21.70
C GLY A 178 1.33 15.84 21.79
N GLU A 179 0.66 16.12 22.92
CA GLU A 179 -0.74 15.74 23.13
C GLU A 179 -1.76 16.73 22.52
N THR A 180 -1.31 17.86 21.93
CA THR A 180 -2.25 18.85 21.38
C THR A 180 -2.91 18.31 20.10
N SER A 181 -4.22 18.09 20.13
CA SER A 181 -4.94 17.47 19.00
C SER A 181 -5.10 18.46 17.84
N THR A 182 -4.17 18.44 16.88
CA THR A 182 -4.36 19.10 15.58
C THR A 182 -5.46 18.39 14.79
N ARG A 183 -6.31 19.15 14.08
CA ARG A 183 -7.37 18.60 13.21
C ARG A 183 -6.82 17.87 11.97
N ASP A 184 -5.53 18.05 11.69
CA ASP A 184 -4.83 17.49 10.53
C ASP A 184 -3.83 16.43 11.00
N ASP A 185 -3.90 15.23 10.41
CA ASP A 185 -3.18 14.00 10.79
C ASP A 185 -2.34 13.41 9.63
N TRP A 186 -2.07 14.21 8.59
CA TRP A 186 -1.26 13.83 7.41
C TRP A 186 0.12 13.24 7.75
N TYR A 187 0.70 13.64 8.88
CA TYR A 187 2.02 13.22 9.36
C TYR A 187 2.02 11.84 10.03
N THR A 188 0.87 11.20 10.21
CA THR A 188 0.79 9.83 10.73
C THR A 188 1.49 8.84 9.80
N ASP A 189 2.17 7.84 10.36
CA ASP A 189 3.01 6.88 9.61
C ASP A 189 2.29 6.25 8.39
N SER A 190 0.98 5.98 8.50
CA SER A 190 0.18 5.44 7.41
C SER A 190 -0.03 6.45 6.29
N ARG A 191 -0.50 7.68 6.60
CA ARG A 191 -0.77 8.70 5.58
C ARG A 191 0.50 9.26 4.97
N TYR A 192 1.53 9.47 5.79
CA TYR A 192 2.82 9.97 5.34
C TYR A 192 3.52 8.99 4.39
N SER A 193 3.56 7.70 4.73
CA SER A 193 4.17 6.70 3.85
C SER A 193 3.35 6.43 2.58
N ALA A 194 2.02 6.53 2.63
CA ALA A 194 1.15 6.45 1.45
C ALA A 194 1.44 7.58 0.45
N MET A 195 1.38 8.82 0.92
CA MET A 195 1.73 10.03 0.17
C MET A 195 3.11 9.93 -0.49
N VAL A 196 4.16 9.55 0.27
CA VAL A 196 5.51 9.39 -0.28
C VAL A 196 5.58 8.23 -1.28
N ALA A 197 4.81 7.14 -1.10
CA ALA A 197 4.76 6.03 -2.05
C ALA A 197 4.20 6.46 -3.42
N THR A 198 3.05 7.15 -3.43
CA THR A 198 2.42 7.66 -4.66
C THR A 198 3.33 8.64 -5.40
N SER A 199 3.96 9.58 -4.69
CA SER A 199 4.91 10.52 -5.30
C SER A 199 6.19 9.84 -5.81
N ILE A 200 6.68 8.78 -5.16
CA ILE A 200 7.80 7.97 -5.69
C ILE A 200 7.39 7.29 -7.01
N ALA A 201 6.21 6.68 -7.07
CA ALA A 201 5.70 6.04 -8.29
C ALA A 201 5.55 7.03 -9.45
N HIS A 202 4.94 8.20 -9.18
CA HIS A 202 4.78 9.28 -10.15
C HIS A 202 6.12 9.83 -10.65
N TYR A 203 7.10 10.02 -9.76
CA TYR A 203 8.42 10.49 -10.13
C TYR A 203 9.21 9.47 -10.98
N VAL A 204 9.08 8.16 -10.72
CA VAL A 204 9.70 7.12 -11.57
C VAL A 204 9.08 7.12 -12.97
N ASP A 205 7.76 7.22 -13.08
CA ASP A 205 7.05 7.30 -14.36
C ASP A 205 7.47 8.55 -15.16
N ILE A 206 7.46 9.73 -14.55
CA ILE A 206 7.97 10.96 -15.16
C ILE A 206 9.45 10.83 -15.56
N ALA A 207 10.29 10.17 -14.75
CA ALA A 207 11.69 9.94 -15.08
C ALA A 207 11.87 8.94 -16.25
N ALA A 208 10.99 7.95 -16.38
CA ALA A 208 10.98 7.03 -17.51
C ALA A 208 10.53 7.71 -18.81
N GLN A 209 9.48 8.53 -18.75
CA GLN A 209 8.98 9.32 -19.88
C GLN A 209 10.00 10.36 -20.37
N ARG A 210 10.76 10.97 -19.45
CA ARG A 210 11.81 11.97 -19.74
C ARG A 210 13.19 11.37 -19.99
N ALA A 211 13.31 10.05 -20.13
CA ALA A 211 14.59 9.40 -20.37
C ALA A 211 15.11 9.72 -21.80
N PRO A 212 16.37 10.14 -21.97
CA PRO A 212 16.92 10.47 -23.29
C PRO A 212 17.17 9.23 -24.16
N ALA A 213 17.34 8.06 -23.54
CA ALA A 213 17.40 6.74 -24.16
C ALA A 213 17.23 5.67 -23.07
N VAL A 214 16.68 4.50 -23.42
CA VAL A 214 16.53 3.36 -22.49
C VAL A 214 17.90 2.84 -22.01
N ASP A 215 18.94 3.00 -22.82
CA ASP A 215 20.30 2.53 -22.52
C ASP A 215 21.20 3.59 -21.83
N ASN A 216 20.62 4.68 -21.33
CA ASN A 216 21.37 5.64 -20.53
C ASN A 216 21.52 5.17 -19.08
N GLU A 217 22.45 4.25 -18.84
CA GLU A 217 22.76 3.70 -17.50
C GLU A 217 23.10 4.79 -16.47
N GLN A 218 23.79 5.87 -16.87
CA GLN A 218 24.10 6.99 -15.97
C GLN A 218 22.84 7.77 -15.53
N TYR A 219 21.82 7.81 -16.38
CA TYR A 219 20.52 8.37 -16.01
C TYR A 219 19.76 7.43 -15.06
N VAL A 220 19.72 6.13 -15.39
CA VAL A 220 19.09 5.09 -14.54
C VAL A 220 19.72 5.09 -13.14
N ASP A 221 21.05 5.11 -13.05
CA ASP A 221 21.75 5.10 -11.77
C ASP A 221 21.55 6.40 -10.97
N SER A 222 21.59 7.57 -11.63
CA SER A 222 21.31 8.86 -10.97
C SER A 222 19.90 8.94 -10.36
N VAL A 223 18.90 8.34 -11.02
CA VAL A 223 17.52 8.24 -10.52
C VAL A 223 17.42 7.17 -9.43
N GLY A 224 17.98 5.98 -9.71
CA GLY A 224 17.89 4.81 -8.84
C GLY A 224 18.62 4.99 -7.50
N ALA A 225 19.80 5.60 -7.50
CA ALA A 225 20.56 5.90 -6.29
C ALA A 225 19.83 6.92 -5.40
N SER A 226 19.07 7.83 -6.00
CA SER A 226 18.26 8.79 -5.25
C SER A 226 17.10 8.09 -4.55
N ILE A 227 16.27 7.38 -5.32
CA ILE A 227 15.05 6.73 -4.82
C ILE A 227 15.36 5.54 -3.91
N GLY A 228 16.36 4.72 -4.24
CA GLY A 228 16.80 3.60 -3.42
C GLY A 228 17.33 4.02 -2.05
N GLN A 229 18.04 5.16 -1.95
CA GLN A 229 18.44 5.71 -0.65
C GLN A 229 17.23 6.13 0.21
N LEU A 230 16.16 6.67 -0.41
CA LEU A 230 14.92 7.04 0.27
C LEU A 230 14.13 5.79 0.73
N ILE A 231 13.80 4.88 -0.18
CA ILE A 231 13.09 3.62 0.12
C ILE A 231 13.85 2.82 1.18
N GLY A 232 15.16 2.69 1.05
CA GLY A 232 16.01 2.01 2.02
C GLY A 232 15.98 2.68 3.39
N LYS A 233 15.95 4.02 3.48
CA LYS A 233 15.84 4.70 4.79
C LYS A 233 14.44 4.56 5.40
N MET A 234 13.38 4.63 4.59
CA MET A 234 12.01 4.37 5.05
C MET A 234 11.89 2.94 5.60
N ALA A 235 12.46 1.95 4.90
CA ALA A 235 12.50 0.58 5.38
C ALA A 235 13.30 0.42 6.68
N ARG A 236 14.47 1.07 6.82
CA ARG A 236 15.24 1.10 8.08
C ARG A 236 14.47 1.65 9.28
N GLN A 237 13.56 2.59 9.06
CA GLN A 237 12.74 3.21 10.12
C GLN A 237 11.37 2.53 10.32
N GLY A 238 11.12 1.38 9.68
CA GLY A 238 9.94 0.54 9.92
C GLY A 238 8.77 0.78 8.97
N TYR A 239 8.81 1.83 8.14
CA TYR A 239 7.72 2.17 7.20
C TYR A 239 7.54 1.16 6.05
N ALA A 240 8.38 0.13 5.92
CA ALA A 240 8.38 -0.80 4.77
C ALA A 240 7.00 -1.41 4.44
N PRO A 241 6.18 -1.89 5.41
CA PRO A 241 4.89 -2.51 5.07
C PRO A 241 3.90 -1.51 4.48
N ASN A 242 3.80 -0.32 5.08
CA ASN A 242 2.89 0.74 4.62
C ASN A 242 3.38 1.35 3.29
N LEU A 243 4.69 1.58 3.15
CA LEU A 243 5.31 2.04 1.90
C LEU A 243 5.00 1.09 0.76
N ILE A 244 5.25 -0.22 0.93
CA ILE A 244 4.98 -1.21 -0.12
C ILE A 244 3.49 -1.32 -0.43
N SER A 245 2.63 -1.30 0.58
CA SER A 245 1.18 -1.46 0.39
C SER A 245 0.53 -0.31 -0.39
N ASN A 246 1.13 0.88 -0.38
CA ASN A 246 0.69 2.04 -1.18
C ASN A 246 1.50 2.23 -2.47
N LEU A 247 2.73 1.70 -2.55
CA LEU A 247 3.56 1.80 -3.76
C LEU A 247 3.05 0.86 -4.86
N TYR A 248 2.76 -0.40 -4.50
CA TYR A 248 2.43 -1.45 -5.46
C TYR A 248 1.14 -1.26 -6.27
N PRO A 249 0.04 -0.70 -5.73
CA PRO A 249 -1.13 -0.33 -6.53
C PRO A 249 -0.81 0.59 -7.71
N HIS A 250 0.19 1.46 -7.57
CA HIS A 250 0.64 2.34 -8.65
C HIS A 250 1.72 1.68 -9.52
N THR A 251 2.73 1.05 -8.93
CA THR A 251 3.90 0.58 -9.69
C THR A 251 3.69 -0.73 -10.43
N LEU A 252 2.95 -1.70 -9.87
CA LEU A 252 2.77 -3.00 -10.51
C LEU A 252 2.00 -2.91 -11.85
N PRO A 253 0.91 -2.12 -11.98
CA PRO A 253 0.27 -1.89 -13.28
C PRO A 253 1.19 -1.16 -14.28
N GLN A 254 1.97 -0.16 -13.83
CA GLN A 254 2.91 0.55 -14.69
C GLN A 254 3.92 -0.42 -15.34
N VAL A 255 4.59 -1.27 -14.54
CA VAL A 255 5.60 -2.22 -15.04
C VAL A 255 5.01 -3.44 -15.76
N ALA A 256 3.72 -3.73 -15.58
CA ALA A 256 3.02 -4.78 -16.32
C ALA A 256 2.41 -4.29 -17.66
N SER A 257 2.20 -2.98 -17.83
CA SER A 257 1.60 -2.40 -19.03
C SER A 257 2.47 -2.59 -20.28
N ARG A 258 1.88 -2.76 -21.46
CA ARG A 258 2.63 -2.92 -22.73
C ARG A 258 3.09 -1.59 -23.37
N SER A 259 3.25 -0.52 -22.57
CA SER A 259 3.62 0.82 -23.07
C SER A 259 5.10 0.92 -23.52
N PRO A 260 5.46 1.84 -24.43
CA PRO A 260 6.85 2.04 -24.83
C PRO A 260 7.73 2.57 -23.70
N HIS A 261 7.16 3.24 -22.69
CA HIS A 261 7.89 3.73 -21.51
C HIS A 261 8.04 2.67 -20.42
N THR A 262 7.30 1.55 -20.50
CA THR A 262 7.40 0.45 -19.54
C THR A 262 8.81 -0.12 -19.48
N ALA A 263 9.48 -0.31 -20.62
CA ALA A 263 10.85 -0.83 -20.66
C ALA A 263 11.83 0.01 -19.80
N MET A 264 11.71 1.34 -19.86
CA MET A 264 12.50 2.24 -19.02
C MET A 264 12.04 2.22 -17.56
N THR A 265 10.73 2.16 -17.32
CA THR A 265 10.14 2.08 -15.98
C THR A 265 10.59 0.82 -15.23
N CYS A 266 10.57 -0.33 -15.90
CA CYS A 266 11.12 -1.60 -15.40
C CYS A 266 12.62 -1.52 -15.15
N LYS A 267 13.40 -0.88 -16.05
CA LYS A 267 14.86 -0.72 -15.89
C LYS A 267 15.23 0.19 -14.71
N ILE A 268 14.43 1.23 -14.44
CA ILE A 268 14.60 2.07 -13.24
C ILE A 268 14.22 1.27 -11.98
N TRP A 269 13.09 0.57 -11.97
CA TRP A 269 12.66 -0.22 -10.82
C TRP A 269 13.60 -1.38 -10.49
N SER A 270 14.05 -2.13 -11.50
CA SER A 270 15.05 -3.18 -11.31
C SER A 270 16.35 -2.58 -10.76
N HIS A 271 16.87 -1.49 -11.32
CA HIS A 271 18.09 -0.85 -10.79
C HIS A 271 17.93 -0.36 -9.34
N ILE A 272 16.78 0.20 -8.98
CA ILE A 272 16.44 0.57 -7.59
C ILE A 272 16.52 -0.65 -6.66
N MET A 273 15.82 -1.73 -7.02
CA MET A 273 15.79 -2.95 -6.20
C MET A 273 17.19 -3.57 -6.11
N LEU A 274 17.89 -3.71 -7.24
CA LEU A 274 19.13 -4.49 -7.37
C LEU A 274 20.38 -3.79 -6.83
N ASN A 275 20.58 -2.52 -7.17
CA ASN A 275 21.84 -1.83 -6.88
C ASN A 275 21.81 -1.04 -5.57
N HIS A 276 20.62 -0.71 -5.05
CA HIS A 276 20.46 0.17 -3.89
C HIS A 276 19.72 -0.48 -2.71
N LEU A 277 18.92 -1.52 -2.94
CA LEU A 277 18.12 -2.20 -1.90
C LEU A 277 18.60 -3.63 -1.63
N MET A 278 18.99 -4.39 -2.66
CA MET A 278 19.39 -5.81 -2.58
C MET A 278 20.63 -6.05 -1.72
N LEU A 279 21.61 -5.14 -1.78
CA LEU A 279 22.84 -5.18 -0.99
C LEU A 279 22.63 -4.69 0.46
N SER A 280 21.42 -4.28 0.83
CA SER A 280 21.08 -3.78 2.16
C SER A 280 20.33 -4.83 2.99
N PRO A 281 20.40 -4.78 4.33
CA PRO A 281 19.53 -5.60 5.18
C PRO A 281 18.04 -5.26 5.00
N ASP A 282 17.72 -4.15 4.34
CA ASP A 282 16.36 -3.61 4.20
C ASP A 282 15.53 -4.33 3.14
N LEU A 283 16.17 -5.06 2.21
CA LEU A 283 15.48 -5.97 1.31
C LEU A 283 14.57 -6.94 2.08
N SER A 284 15.00 -7.43 3.24
CA SER A 284 14.19 -8.33 4.07
C SER A 284 12.89 -7.69 4.56
N ARG A 285 12.94 -6.40 4.90
CA ARG A 285 11.79 -5.61 5.35
C ARG A 285 10.84 -5.30 4.20
N LEU A 286 11.39 -5.01 3.02
CA LEU A 286 10.63 -4.75 1.80
C LEU A 286 9.91 -6.02 1.32
N ILE A 287 10.59 -7.17 1.27
CA ILE A 287 9.97 -8.47 0.96
C ILE A 287 8.89 -8.84 1.99
N SER A 288 9.11 -8.55 3.28
CA SER A 288 8.05 -8.72 4.30
C SER A 288 6.83 -7.82 4.02
N GLY A 289 7.05 -6.60 3.54
CA GLY A 289 6.01 -5.71 3.04
C GLY A 289 5.29 -6.27 1.80
N THR A 290 6.03 -6.86 0.85
CA THR A 290 5.46 -7.58 -0.31
C THR A 290 4.52 -8.68 0.15
N PHE A 291 4.93 -9.49 1.14
CA PHE A 291 4.09 -10.55 1.69
C PHE A 291 2.85 -10.02 2.41
N LEU A 292 2.94 -8.89 3.13
CA LEU A 292 1.77 -8.28 3.73
C LEU A 292 0.79 -7.79 2.65
N TYR A 293 1.27 -7.05 1.65
CA TYR A 293 0.45 -6.57 0.53
C TYR A 293 -0.24 -7.71 -0.23
N LEU A 294 0.50 -8.75 -0.58
CA LEU A 294 -0.04 -9.90 -1.31
C LEU A 294 -1.11 -10.64 -0.48
N ASN A 295 -0.87 -10.86 0.83
CA ASN A 295 -1.90 -11.46 1.68
C ASN A 295 -3.13 -10.54 1.84
N GLN A 296 -2.97 -9.22 1.94
CA GLN A 296 -4.07 -8.26 2.12
C GLN A 296 -4.93 -8.04 0.87
N ASN A 297 -4.36 -8.18 -0.33
CA ASN A 297 -5.05 -7.90 -1.59
C ASN A 297 -5.59 -9.17 -2.26
N ILE A 298 -4.84 -10.28 -2.20
CA ILE A 298 -5.25 -11.55 -2.83
C ILE A 298 -6.29 -12.30 -1.97
N SER A 299 -6.48 -11.95 -0.69
CA SER A 299 -7.51 -12.56 0.16
C SER A 299 -8.90 -11.90 0.05
N LYS A 300 -9.05 -10.83 -0.74
CA LYS A 300 -10.29 -10.03 -0.83
C LYS A 300 -10.99 -10.13 -2.18
N THR A 301 -10.27 -10.50 -3.23
CA THR A 301 -10.78 -10.71 -4.59
C THR A 301 -10.83 -12.20 -4.88
N ASP A 302 -11.75 -12.65 -5.73
CA ASP A 302 -11.72 -14.02 -6.24
C ASP A 302 -10.40 -14.32 -6.96
N LEU A 303 -9.96 -15.57 -6.86
CA LEU A 303 -8.57 -15.94 -7.15
C LEU A 303 -8.34 -16.26 -8.64
N THR A 304 -8.62 -15.26 -9.49
CA THR A 304 -8.51 -15.36 -10.95
C THR A 304 -7.07 -15.54 -11.41
N VAL A 305 -6.91 -16.21 -12.55
CA VAL A 305 -5.62 -16.45 -13.19
C VAL A 305 -5.00 -15.12 -13.64
N GLY A 306 -5.80 -14.22 -14.24
CA GLY A 306 -5.36 -12.89 -14.66
C GLY A 306 -4.75 -12.08 -13.51
N ARG A 307 -5.38 -12.07 -12.33
CA ARG A 307 -4.83 -11.34 -11.16
C ARG A 307 -3.54 -11.97 -10.62
N VAL A 308 -3.44 -13.29 -10.61
CA VAL A 308 -2.19 -13.99 -10.25
C VAL A 308 -1.06 -13.68 -11.25
N GLN A 309 -1.36 -13.69 -12.55
CA GLN A 309 -0.41 -13.31 -13.60
C GLN A 309 0.02 -11.86 -13.49
N GLN A 310 -0.91 -10.91 -13.38
CA GLN A 310 -0.63 -9.47 -13.31
C GLN A 310 0.33 -9.15 -12.14
N LEU A 311 0.05 -9.69 -10.95
CA LEU A 311 0.90 -9.48 -9.77
C LEU A 311 2.28 -10.15 -9.91
N SER A 312 2.36 -11.36 -10.46
CA SER A 312 3.63 -12.07 -10.63
C SER A 312 4.49 -11.54 -11.78
N LYS A 313 3.90 -11.11 -12.90
CA LYS A 313 4.57 -10.37 -13.98
C LYS A 313 5.05 -9.01 -13.50
N GLY A 314 4.24 -8.27 -12.73
CA GLY A 314 4.62 -6.99 -12.15
C GLY A 314 5.78 -7.12 -11.15
N LEU A 315 5.74 -8.11 -10.25
CA LEU A 315 6.84 -8.40 -9.35
C LEU A 315 8.10 -8.89 -10.08
N PHE A 316 7.94 -9.71 -11.14
CA PHE A 316 9.06 -10.10 -12.00
C PHE A 316 9.71 -8.88 -12.64
N ALA A 317 8.90 -7.99 -13.22
CA ALA A 317 9.37 -6.77 -13.87
C ALA A 317 10.09 -5.83 -12.90
N MET A 318 9.56 -5.64 -11.69
CA MET A 318 10.12 -4.73 -10.69
C MET A 318 11.39 -5.26 -10.01
N TYR A 319 11.56 -6.58 -9.84
CA TYR A 319 12.69 -7.17 -9.12
C TYR A 319 13.76 -7.83 -10.00
N PHE A 320 13.42 -8.34 -11.20
CA PHE A 320 14.27 -9.29 -11.94
C PHE A 320 14.52 -8.92 -13.41
N ALA A 321 13.85 -7.90 -13.98
CA ALA A 321 13.86 -7.57 -15.41
C ALA A 321 15.23 -7.23 -16.04
N SER A 322 16.30 -7.12 -15.25
CA SER A 322 17.62 -6.67 -15.72
C SER A 322 18.78 -7.40 -15.03
N GLU A 323 18.53 -8.55 -14.41
CA GLU A 323 19.53 -9.23 -13.58
C GLU A 323 20.51 -10.16 -14.32
N PRO A 324 21.77 -10.24 -13.87
CA PRO A 324 22.60 -11.42 -14.08
C PRO A 324 22.03 -12.61 -13.29
N VAL A 325 22.03 -13.80 -13.91
CA VAL A 325 21.36 -15.01 -13.40
C VAL A 325 21.71 -15.36 -11.95
N GLU A 326 22.95 -15.16 -11.52
CA GLU A 326 23.40 -15.55 -10.17
C GLU A 326 22.76 -14.72 -9.05
N MET A 327 22.56 -13.41 -9.24
CA MET A 327 21.90 -12.58 -8.23
C MET A 327 20.43 -12.99 -8.06
N SER A 328 19.72 -13.27 -9.16
CA SER A 328 18.31 -13.71 -9.13
C SER A 328 18.10 -14.94 -8.24
N ASN A 329 19.03 -15.90 -8.27
CA ASN A 329 18.97 -17.10 -7.43
C ASN A 329 19.14 -16.79 -5.93
N SER A 330 19.84 -15.72 -5.55
CA SER A 330 19.96 -15.29 -4.15
C SER A 330 18.69 -14.57 -3.67
N VAL A 331 18.11 -13.73 -4.53
CA VAL A 331 16.90 -12.94 -4.28
C VAL A 331 15.68 -13.86 -4.14
N LEU A 332 15.49 -14.79 -5.07
CA LEU A 332 14.42 -15.80 -5.01
C LEU A 332 14.52 -16.67 -3.75
N GLN A 333 15.74 -17.01 -3.31
CA GLN A 333 15.93 -17.73 -2.05
C GLN A 333 15.57 -16.89 -0.82
N LEU A 334 15.73 -15.56 -0.86
CA LEU A 334 15.30 -14.68 0.23
C LEU A 334 13.79 -14.45 0.24
N PHE A 335 13.17 -14.25 -0.94
CA PHE A 335 11.71 -14.28 -1.10
C PHE A 335 11.11 -15.55 -0.51
N TRP A 336 11.69 -16.70 -0.87
CA TRP A 336 11.28 -18.00 -0.33
C TRP A 336 11.43 -18.08 1.19
N LYS A 337 12.59 -17.68 1.71
CA LYS A 337 12.92 -17.74 3.14
C LYS A 337 11.97 -16.87 3.98
N ILE A 338 11.70 -15.64 3.54
CA ILE A 338 10.82 -14.73 4.27
C ILE A 338 9.36 -15.18 4.18
N GLY A 339 8.88 -15.57 3.00
CA GLY A 339 7.49 -15.97 2.79
C GLY A 339 7.07 -17.23 3.54
N TRP A 340 7.99 -18.20 3.71
CA TRP A 340 7.65 -19.54 4.23
C TRP A 340 8.37 -19.94 5.52
N LEU A 341 9.68 -19.69 5.62
CA LEU A 341 10.45 -20.07 6.82
C LEU A 341 10.22 -19.07 7.96
N GLU A 342 10.30 -17.76 7.68
CA GLU A 342 10.31 -16.70 8.70
C GLU A 342 8.93 -16.05 8.92
N SER A 343 7.99 -16.20 7.98
CA SER A 343 6.62 -15.75 8.16
C SER A 343 5.93 -16.48 9.32
N HIS A 344 5.33 -15.68 10.21
CA HIS A 344 4.60 -16.14 11.38
C HIS A 344 3.23 -16.73 11.00
N SER A 345 2.59 -16.17 9.97
CA SER A 345 1.41 -16.72 9.30
C SER A 345 1.81 -17.59 8.11
N SER A 346 1.08 -18.67 7.86
CA SER A 346 1.10 -19.34 6.55
C SER A 346 0.56 -18.36 5.50
N PRO A 347 1.28 -18.09 4.39
CA PRO A 347 0.75 -17.25 3.31
C PRO A 347 -0.43 -17.94 2.63
N SER A 348 -1.34 -17.14 2.06
CA SER A 348 -2.56 -17.70 1.44
C SER A 348 -2.27 -18.56 0.20
N MET A 349 -3.24 -19.38 -0.19
CA MET A 349 -3.22 -20.17 -1.43
C MET A 349 -2.96 -19.29 -2.66
N GLY A 350 -3.46 -18.05 -2.67
CA GLY A 350 -3.22 -17.08 -3.73
C GLY A 350 -1.80 -16.51 -3.73
N VAL A 351 -1.27 -16.13 -2.57
CA VAL A 351 0.15 -15.74 -2.44
C VAL A 351 1.08 -16.88 -2.89
N THR A 352 0.69 -18.13 -2.60
CA THR A 352 1.41 -19.34 -3.03
C THR A 352 1.44 -19.47 -4.56
N ARG A 353 0.30 -19.29 -5.23
CA ARG A 353 0.18 -19.25 -6.70
C ARG A 353 1.01 -18.12 -7.32
N THR A 354 0.91 -16.89 -6.80
CA THR A 354 1.71 -15.74 -7.27
C THR A 354 3.21 -15.95 -7.09
N LEU A 355 3.67 -16.56 -5.99
CA LEU A 355 5.09 -16.91 -5.81
C LEU A 355 5.57 -17.96 -6.81
N ALA A 356 4.78 -19.00 -7.08
CA ALA A 356 5.15 -20.03 -8.04
C ALA A 356 5.22 -19.46 -9.47
N ALA A 357 4.26 -18.61 -9.84
CA ALA A 357 4.29 -17.88 -11.10
C ALA A 357 5.50 -16.94 -11.22
N LEU A 358 5.86 -16.22 -10.14
CA LEU A 358 7.06 -15.38 -10.08
C LEU A 358 8.37 -16.18 -10.27
N LEU A 359 8.47 -17.36 -9.65
CA LEU A 359 9.60 -18.29 -9.84
C LEU A 359 9.70 -18.77 -11.30
N VAL A 360 8.56 -19.04 -11.95
CA VAL A 360 8.49 -19.42 -13.36
C VAL A 360 8.92 -18.28 -14.27
N TYR A 361 8.41 -17.05 -14.09
CA TYR A 361 8.84 -15.90 -14.90
C TYR A 361 10.33 -15.58 -14.70
N ALA A 362 10.86 -15.66 -13.48
CA ALA A 362 12.28 -15.48 -13.21
C ALA A 362 13.18 -16.60 -13.83
N GLY A 363 12.65 -17.80 -13.99
CA GLY A 363 13.29 -18.89 -14.75
C GLY A 363 13.10 -18.79 -16.26
N GLY A 364 12.05 -18.12 -16.73
CA GLY A 364 11.68 -18.00 -18.15
C GLY A 364 10.78 -19.13 -18.65
N ILE A 365 10.03 -18.81 -19.70
CA ILE A 365 9.04 -19.66 -20.38
C ILE A 365 9.48 -19.83 -21.84
N GLN A 366 9.12 -20.95 -22.46
CA GLN A 366 9.35 -21.28 -23.87
C GLN A 366 8.03 -21.66 -24.55
N GLU A 367 7.82 -21.16 -25.77
CA GLU A 367 6.74 -21.61 -26.64
C GLU A 367 7.07 -23.00 -27.20
N SER A 368 6.12 -23.93 -27.12
CA SER A 368 6.24 -25.25 -27.73
C SER A 368 5.78 -25.18 -29.20
N GLU A 369 6.70 -25.39 -30.14
CA GLU A 369 6.43 -25.42 -31.58
C GLU A 369 5.63 -26.67 -32.01
N ASN A 370 4.40 -26.80 -31.51
CA ASN A 370 3.46 -27.84 -31.92
C ASN A 370 2.85 -27.50 -33.28
N PHE A 371 3.61 -27.75 -34.36
CA PHE A 371 3.16 -27.62 -35.75
C PHE A 371 1.80 -28.33 -35.96
N GLY A 372 0.71 -27.55 -36.06
CA GLY A 372 -0.63 -28.05 -36.39
C GLY A 372 -1.73 -27.85 -35.32
N GLN A 373 -1.47 -27.13 -34.22
CA GLN A 373 -2.54 -26.66 -33.31
C GLN A 373 -2.50 -25.13 -33.19
N GLU A 374 -3.67 -24.49 -33.29
CA GLU A 374 -3.81 -23.01 -33.29
C GLU A 374 -3.64 -22.37 -31.89
N VAL A 375 -3.43 -23.18 -30.86
CA VAL A 375 -3.17 -22.73 -29.48
C VAL A 375 -1.69 -22.90 -29.17
N SER A 376 -0.94 -21.79 -29.14
CA SER A 376 0.44 -21.77 -28.62
C SER A 376 0.47 -22.34 -27.20
N SER A 377 1.23 -23.40 -26.97
CA SER A 377 1.34 -24.04 -25.65
C SER A 377 2.64 -23.65 -24.97
N TYR A 378 2.54 -23.02 -23.80
CA TYR A 378 3.69 -22.56 -23.04
C TYR A 378 4.28 -23.67 -22.14
N SER A 379 5.61 -23.70 -22.06
CA SER A 379 6.37 -24.65 -21.26
C SER A 379 7.45 -23.95 -20.43
N ILE A 380 7.85 -24.52 -19.29
CA ILE A 380 8.89 -23.92 -18.44
C ILE A 380 10.30 -24.29 -18.93
N THR A 381 11.20 -23.31 -18.97
CA THR A 381 12.61 -23.57 -19.34
C THR A 381 13.27 -24.53 -18.35
N LYS A 382 14.43 -25.09 -18.72
CA LYS A 382 15.27 -25.81 -17.75
C LYS A 382 15.68 -24.93 -16.56
N LYS A 383 15.97 -23.63 -16.75
CA LYS A 383 16.30 -22.70 -15.65
C LYS A 383 15.13 -22.59 -14.66
N ALA A 384 13.89 -22.50 -15.16
CA ALA A 384 12.69 -22.52 -14.32
C ALA A 384 12.52 -23.85 -13.58
N GLN A 385 12.77 -24.99 -14.23
CA GLN A 385 12.77 -26.31 -13.57
C GLN A 385 13.81 -26.38 -12.45
N ASP A 386 15.06 -25.94 -12.69
CA ASP A 386 16.14 -25.95 -11.71
C ASP A 386 15.83 -25.04 -10.49
N ILE A 387 15.21 -23.87 -10.72
CA ILE A 387 14.75 -22.93 -9.67
C ILE A 387 13.59 -23.52 -8.85
N LEU A 388 12.57 -24.07 -9.51
CA LEU A 388 11.42 -24.71 -8.86
C LEU A 388 11.86 -25.93 -8.04
N LEU A 389 12.78 -26.74 -8.58
CA LEU A 389 13.39 -27.86 -7.85
C LEU A 389 14.14 -27.38 -6.61
N LEU A 390 14.98 -26.33 -6.70
CA LEU A 390 15.71 -25.78 -5.56
C LEU A 390 14.79 -25.37 -4.41
N VAL A 391 13.63 -24.79 -4.72
CA VAL A 391 12.57 -24.48 -3.75
C VAL A 391 11.92 -25.75 -3.21
N LEU A 392 11.55 -26.68 -4.10
CA LEU A 392 10.89 -27.93 -3.75
C LEU A 392 11.75 -28.83 -2.83
N ARG A 393 13.08 -28.87 -3.01
CA ARG A 393 13.99 -29.56 -2.07
C ARG A 393 13.86 -29.01 -0.65
N LYS A 394 13.74 -27.69 -0.49
CA LYS A 394 13.60 -27.02 0.82
C LYS A 394 12.21 -27.25 1.43
N LEU A 395 11.16 -27.24 0.60
CA LEU A 395 9.80 -27.59 1.02
C LEU A 395 9.74 -29.01 1.57
N ILE A 396 10.18 -30.01 0.79
CA ILE A 396 10.07 -31.43 1.17
C ILE A 396 10.90 -31.75 2.41
N SER A 397 12.11 -31.16 2.52
CA SER A 397 12.96 -31.30 3.71
C SER A 397 12.34 -30.71 5.00
N MET A 398 11.46 -29.71 4.87
CA MET A 398 10.68 -29.17 5.99
C MET A 398 9.43 -30.00 6.25
N TRP A 399 8.61 -30.21 5.22
CA TRP A 399 7.35 -30.95 5.27
C TRP A 399 7.54 -32.35 5.85
N GLY A 400 8.62 -33.02 5.48
CA GLY A 400 8.98 -34.35 5.94
C GLY A 400 9.88 -34.40 7.18
N ASP A 401 10.04 -33.31 7.94
CA ASP A 401 10.68 -33.33 9.25
C ASP A 401 9.71 -33.72 10.37
N ARG A 402 10.19 -34.53 11.30
CA ARG A 402 9.42 -35.07 12.42
C ARG A 402 8.95 -34.01 13.41
N GLN A 403 9.69 -32.90 13.58
CA GLN A 403 9.23 -31.80 14.42
C GLN A 403 8.18 -30.95 13.69
N PHE A 404 8.34 -30.75 12.37
CA PHE A 404 7.33 -30.08 11.55
C PHE A 404 5.99 -30.83 11.61
N VAL A 405 5.99 -32.14 11.34
CA VAL A 405 4.77 -33.01 11.35
C VAL A 405 4.04 -32.98 12.69
N ARG A 406 4.76 -32.90 13.82
CA ARG A 406 4.18 -33.05 15.16
C ARG A 406 3.86 -31.74 15.89
N ASN A 407 4.57 -30.66 15.57
CA ASN A 407 4.55 -29.42 16.35
C ASN A 407 4.08 -28.18 15.55
N THR A 408 3.85 -28.30 14.24
CA THR A 408 3.41 -27.17 13.40
C THR A 408 1.88 -27.04 13.41
N PRO A 409 1.31 -25.83 13.52
CA PRO A 409 -0.13 -25.63 13.36
C PRO A 409 -0.65 -26.12 12.01
N TYR A 410 -1.81 -26.78 12.03
CA TYR A 410 -2.47 -27.40 10.86
C TYR A 410 -2.56 -26.48 9.63
N LEU A 411 -2.86 -25.19 9.80
CA LEU A 411 -2.90 -24.22 8.69
C LEU A 411 -1.53 -24.04 7.99
N LYS A 412 -0.41 -24.15 8.72
CA LYS A 412 0.94 -24.08 8.15
C LYS A 412 1.39 -25.43 7.57
N GLN A 413 0.87 -26.55 8.07
CA GLN A 413 0.99 -27.86 7.41
C GLN A 413 0.27 -27.86 6.04
N ILE A 414 -0.98 -27.38 6.00
CA ILE A 414 -1.74 -27.17 4.75
C ILE A 414 -0.96 -26.26 3.81
N GLY A 415 -0.57 -25.05 4.23
CA GLY A 415 0.12 -24.11 3.34
C GLY A 415 1.39 -24.67 2.70
N VAL A 416 2.26 -25.34 3.49
CA VAL A 416 3.48 -25.98 2.95
C VAL A 416 3.13 -27.10 1.96
N THR A 417 2.04 -27.83 2.20
CA THR A 417 1.53 -28.84 1.26
C THR A 417 0.98 -28.20 -0.03
N SER A 418 0.21 -27.12 0.08
CA SER A 418 -0.26 -26.33 -1.08
C SER A 418 0.90 -25.82 -1.94
N ALA A 419 1.98 -25.36 -1.33
CA ALA A 419 3.18 -24.92 -2.04
C ALA A 419 3.91 -26.06 -2.77
N ILE A 420 3.95 -27.26 -2.16
CA ILE A 420 4.44 -28.47 -2.83
C ILE A 420 3.56 -28.81 -4.04
N LEU A 421 2.23 -28.80 -3.87
CA LEU A 421 1.28 -29.17 -4.93
C LEU A 421 1.31 -28.20 -6.12
N VAL A 422 1.32 -26.89 -5.89
CA VAL A 422 1.46 -25.89 -6.97
C VAL A 422 2.79 -26.08 -7.73
N ILE A 423 3.91 -26.27 -7.03
CA ILE A 423 5.23 -26.42 -7.67
C ILE A 423 5.35 -27.75 -8.42
N LEU A 424 4.79 -28.85 -7.88
CA LEU A 424 4.65 -30.12 -8.61
C LEU A 424 3.83 -29.94 -9.88
N GLY A 425 2.78 -29.13 -9.84
CA GLY A 425 1.95 -28.80 -10.98
C GLY A 425 2.74 -28.28 -12.19
N TYR A 426 3.74 -27.43 -11.98
CA TYR A 426 4.59 -26.90 -13.06
C TYR A 426 5.64 -27.88 -13.61
N LEU A 427 6.03 -28.92 -12.86
CA LEU A 427 7.15 -29.80 -13.24
C LEU A 427 6.73 -30.94 -14.18
N PRO A 428 7.57 -31.35 -15.16
CA PRO A 428 7.30 -32.53 -15.98
C PRO A 428 7.32 -33.82 -15.17
N ASN A 429 6.39 -34.75 -15.44
CA ASN A 429 6.21 -35.99 -14.68
C ASN A 429 7.50 -36.86 -14.60
N GLN A 430 8.35 -36.80 -15.62
CA GLN A 430 9.66 -37.46 -15.63
C GLN A 430 10.61 -36.89 -14.55
N VAL A 431 10.62 -35.57 -14.40
CA VAL A 431 11.41 -34.85 -13.37
C VAL A 431 10.86 -35.16 -11.98
N ILE A 432 9.54 -35.28 -11.81
CA ILE A 432 8.92 -35.68 -10.54
C ILE A 432 9.38 -37.09 -10.13
N LYS A 433 9.36 -38.07 -11.04
CA LYS A 433 9.87 -39.44 -10.75
C LYS A 433 11.35 -39.45 -10.36
N ALA A 434 12.19 -38.73 -11.11
CA ALA A 434 13.64 -38.72 -10.89
C ALA A 434 14.03 -37.94 -9.63
N GLU A 435 13.58 -36.70 -9.48
CA GLU A 435 14.05 -35.81 -8.42
C GLU A 435 13.19 -35.89 -7.15
N VAL A 436 11.86 -35.91 -7.27
CA VAL A 436 10.98 -35.87 -6.09
C VAL A 436 10.87 -37.24 -5.44
N PHE A 437 10.52 -38.27 -6.21
CA PHE A 437 10.36 -39.60 -5.63
C PHE A 437 11.70 -40.26 -5.35
N SER A 438 12.63 -40.25 -6.32
CA SER A 438 13.90 -40.98 -6.19
C SER A 438 14.99 -40.20 -5.46
N ALA A 439 15.36 -38.98 -5.90
CA ALA A 439 16.47 -38.25 -5.28
C ALA A 439 16.12 -37.64 -3.90
N LEU A 440 14.89 -37.14 -3.70
CA LEU A 440 14.41 -36.58 -2.44
C LEU A 440 13.72 -37.60 -1.51
N GLN A 441 13.65 -38.88 -1.89
CA GLN A 441 13.17 -39.98 -1.04
C GLN A 441 11.78 -39.72 -0.44
N MET A 442 10.85 -39.14 -1.23
CA MET A 442 9.54 -38.67 -0.75
C MET A 442 8.73 -39.75 0.00
N SER A 443 8.87 -41.03 -0.38
CA SER A 443 8.25 -42.17 0.33
C SER A 443 8.63 -42.26 1.82
N LYS A 444 9.87 -41.94 2.17
CA LYS A 444 10.33 -41.86 3.58
C LYS A 444 9.65 -40.73 4.33
N HIS A 445 9.43 -39.59 3.68
CA HIS A 445 8.80 -38.43 4.28
C HIS A 445 7.30 -38.68 4.49
N ILE A 446 6.58 -39.20 3.49
CA ILE A 446 5.17 -39.63 3.60
C ILE A 446 4.97 -40.59 4.79
N HIS A 447 5.92 -41.51 5.03
CA HIS A 447 5.83 -42.47 6.14
C HIS A 447 5.81 -41.81 7.54
N GLU A 448 6.50 -40.69 7.79
CA GLU A 448 6.40 -40.01 9.10
C GLU A 448 5.03 -39.33 9.30
N TRP A 449 4.35 -38.92 8.23
CA TRP A 449 2.97 -38.42 8.32
C TRP A 449 1.99 -39.55 8.68
N PHE A 450 2.16 -40.75 8.12
CA PHE A 450 1.37 -41.94 8.51
C PHE A 450 1.69 -42.43 9.93
N VAL A 451 2.90 -42.17 10.44
CA VAL A 451 3.36 -42.52 11.81
C VAL A 451 3.23 -41.32 12.78
N SER A 452 2.53 -40.25 12.37
CA SER A 452 2.22 -39.10 13.22
C SER A 452 1.34 -39.52 14.42
N GLY A 453 0.34 -40.36 14.16
CA GLY A 453 -0.68 -40.82 15.12
C GLY A 453 -1.93 -39.93 15.18
N ASP A 454 -1.99 -38.85 14.39
CA ASP A 454 -3.13 -37.94 14.29
C ASP A 454 -3.85 -38.14 12.94
N PRO A 455 -5.19 -38.30 12.90
CA PRO A 455 -5.90 -38.56 11.65
C PRO A 455 -5.84 -37.40 10.66
N GLU A 456 -5.98 -36.15 11.10
CA GLU A 456 -6.00 -34.98 10.20
C GLU A 456 -4.63 -34.72 9.58
N THR A 457 -3.56 -34.88 10.36
CA THR A 457 -2.18 -34.93 9.86
C THR A 457 -2.02 -36.08 8.86
N THR A 458 -2.52 -37.28 9.19
CA THR A 458 -2.43 -38.45 8.29
C THR A 458 -3.12 -38.19 6.95
N LYS A 459 -4.28 -37.52 6.93
CA LYS A 459 -4.99 -37.13 5.69
C LYS A 459 -4.13 -36.24 4.77
N ILE A 460 -3.39 -35.27 5.31
CA ILE A 460 -2.45 -34.44 4.52
C ILE A 460 -1.38 -35.31 3.85
N GLY A 461 -0.84 -36.29 4.58
CA GLY A 461 0.13 -37.25 4.05
C GLY A 461 -0.45 -38.13 2.93
N ILE A 462 -1.71 -38.57 3.08
CA ILE A 462 -2.43 -39.39 2.09
C ILE A 462 -2.71 -38.58 0.82
N LEU A 463 -3.28 -37.37 0.96
CA LEU A 463 -3.55 -36.46 -0.16
C LEU A 463 -2.33 -36.27 -1.06
N LEU A 464 -1.16 -36.01 -0.47
CA LEU A 464 0.07 -35.80 -1.24
C LEU A 464 0.57 -37.12 -1.87
N ALA A 465 0.42 -38.25 -1.20
CA ALA A 465 0.81 -39.57 -1.74
C ALA A 465 -0.06 -39.99 -2.94
N GLU A 466 -1.38 -39.86 -2.82
CA GLU A 466 -2.34 -40.10 -3.89
C GLU A 466 -2.09 -39.15 -5.08
N THR A 467 -1.92 -37.84 -4.82
CA THR A 467 -1.68 -36.84 -5.87
C THR A 467 -0.35 -37.06 -6.60
N LEU A 468 0.71 -37.46 -5.88
CA LEU A 468 1.97 -37.88 -6.51
C LEU A 468 1.79 -39.12 -7.38
N SER A 469 1.05 -40.12 -6.91
CA SER A 469 0.76 -41.31 -7.71
C SER A 469 -0.08 -40.97 -8.95
N MET A 470 -1.01 -40.02 -8.88
CA MET A 470 -1.78 -39.55 -10.04
C MET A 470 -0.91 -38.87 -11.11
N LEU A 471 0.13 -38.15 -10.69
CA LEU A 471 1.11 -37.52 -11.57
C LEU A 471 2.16 -38.50 -12.13
N MET A 472 2.47 -39.58 -11.40
CA MET A 472 3.54 -40.50 -11.77
C MET A 472 3.05 -41.80 -12.42
N ASP A 473 2.06 -42.45 -11.84
CA ASP A 473 1.74 -43.84 -12.14
C ASP A 473 0.65 -43.97 -13.22
N ASP A 474 0.71 -45.11 -13.92
CA ASP A 474 -0.31 -45.50 -14.91
C ASP A 474 -1.69 -45.51 -14.22
N PRO A 475 -2.79 -45.15 -14.92
CA PRO A 475 -4.11 -45.00 -14.29
C PRO A 475 -4.56 -46.25 -13.52
N ASP A 476 -4.21 -47.44 -14.02
CA ASP A 476 -4.56 -48.75 -13.42
C ASP A 476 -3.70 -49.13 -12.19
N LYS A 477 -2.73 -48.29 -11.82
CA LYS A 477 -1.76 -48.53 -10.73
C LYS A 477 -1.73 -47.41 -9.69
N ARG A 478 -2.62 -46.42 -9.82
CA ARG A 478 -2.67 -45.26 -8.92
C ARG A 478 -2.99 -45.68 -7.51
N LEU A 479 -2.29 -45.08 -6.55
CA LEU A 479 -2.64 -45.16 -5.14
C LEU A 479 -3.96 -44.42 -4.90
N ASP A 480 -4.93 -45.14 -4.38
CA ASP A 480 -6.15 -44.65 -3.75
C ASP A 480 -6.22 -45.33 -2.38
N CYS A 481 -6.23 -44.54 -1.32
CA CYS A 481 -6.29 -45.06 0.04
C CYS A 481 -7.73 -45.19 0.56
N HIS A 482 -8.72 -44.60 -0.10
CA HIS A 482 -10.12 -44.52 0.35
C HIS A 482 -10.30 -43.93 1.78
N VAL A 483 -9.35 -43.11 2.26
CA VAL A 483 -9.40 -42.50 3.61
C VAL A 483 -9.97 -41.07 3.60
N LEU A 484 -9.88 -40.38 2.46
CA LEU A 484 -10.39 -39.02 2.30
C LEU A 484 -11.89 -39.06 1.96
N ASP A 485 -12.72 -38.45 2.80
CA ASP A 485 -14.17 -38.42 2.61
C ASP A 485 -14.58 -37.25 1.70
N PRO A 486 -15.34 -37.47 0.61
CA PRO A 486 -15.65 -36.44 -0.37
C PRO A 486 -16.59 -35.32 0.15
N GLU A 487 -17.36 -35.58 1.21
CA GLU A 487 -18.22 -34.59 1.84
C GLU A 487 -17.50 -33.87 2.99
N MET A 488 -16.82 -34.63 3.87
CA MET A 488 -16.17 -34.10 5.07
C MET A 488 -14.80 -33.45 4.78
N ASP A 489 -13.99 -34.03 3.89
CA ASP A 489 -12.64 -33.55 3.57
C ASP A 489 -12.59 -32.66 2.32
N LYS A 490 -13.75 -32.15 1.87
CA LYS A 490 -13.89 -31.34 0.65
C LYS A 490 -12.87 -30.19 0.51
N SER A 491 -12.54 -29.50 1.61
CA SER A 491 -11.56 -28.40 1.62
C SER A 491 -10.10 -28.88 1.50
N LEU A 492 -9.81 -30.10 1.91
CA LEU A 492 -8.51 -30.74 1.78
C LEU A 492 -8.35 -31.38 0.39
N LEU A 493 -9.41 -31.99 -0.12
CA LEU A 493 -9.49 -32.49 -1.50
C LEU A 493 -9.34 -31.37 -2.54
N ALA A 494 -9.91 -30.19 -2.32
CA ALA A 494 -9.75 -29.02 -3.20
C ALA A 494 -8.27 -28.55 -3.34
N LEU A 495 -7.37 -28.95 -2.43
CA LEU A 495 -5.94 -28.67 -2.58
C LEU A 495 -5.29 -29.49 -3.70
N ARG A 496 -5.86 -30.66 -4.06
CA ARG A 496 -5.37 -31.52 -5.15
C ARG A 496 -5.37 -30.78 -6.49
N ASP A 497 -6.38 -29.94 -6.73
CA ASP A 497 -6.53 -29.20 -7.98
C ASP A 497 -5.45 -28.13 -8.21
N LEU A 498 -4.66 -27.81 -7.17
CA LEU A 498 -3.50 -26.92 -7.28
C LEU A 498 -2.41 -27.44 -8.22
N ILE A 499 -2.39 -28.74 -8.55
CA ILE A 499 -1.50 -29.27 -9.60
C ILE A 499 -1.85 -28.73 -11.01
N TYR A 500 -3.07 -28.23 -11.19
CA TYR A 500 -3.55 -27.60 -12.43
C TYR A 500 -3.42 -26.07 -12.40
N ALA A 501 -3.05 -25.46 -11.26
CA ALA A 501 -2.83 -24.02 -11.09
C ALA A 501 -1.50 -23.56 -11.73
N ARG A 502 -1.34 -23.85 -13.03
CA ARG A 502 -0.21 -23.50 -13.89
C ARG A 502 -0.29 -22.05 -14.38
N ASP A 503 -0.69 -21.14 -13.49
CA ASP A 503 -1.08 -19.75 -13.79
C ASP A 503 -0.13 -19.03 -14.76
N ALA A 504 1.19 -19.20 -14.61
CA ALA A 504 2.17 -18.53 -15.46
C ALA A 504 2.20 -19.01 -16.93
N LEU A 505 1.61 -20.16 -17.24
CA LEU A 505 1.58 -20.81 -18.57
C LEU A 505 0.23 -20.70 -19.28
N GLN A 506 -0.78 -20.13 -18.63
CA GLN A 506 -2.11 -19.93 -19.23
C GLN A 506 -2.12 -18.65 -20.08
N HIS A 507 -3.01 -18.57 -21.06
CA HIS A 507 -3.14 -17.37 -21.91
C HIS A 507 -3.73 -16.20 -21.12
N GLU A 508 -3.49 -14.98 -21.61
CA GLU A 508 -4.17 -13.77 -21.13
C GLU A 508 -5.55 -13.69 -21.80
N ASP A 509 -6.57 -14.30 -21.21
CA ASP A 509 -7.95 -14.08 -21.61
C ASP A 509 -8.29 -12.59 -21.43
N ALA A 510 -8.74 -11.95 -22.50
CA ALA A 510 -8.74 -10.49 -22.61
C ALA A 510 -9.86 -9.77 -21.82
N THR A 511 -10.77 -10.52 -21.19
CA THR A 511 -12.02 -10.06 -20.57
C THR A 511 -11.85 -9.33 -19.24
N ASP A 512 -10.80 -9.65 -18.47
CA ASP A 512 -10.72 -9.27 -17.05
C ASP A 512 -10.10 -7.87 -16.80
N ASN A 513 -10.00 -7.01 -17.82
CA ASN A 513 -9.34 -5.71 -17.72
C ASN A 513 -10.28 -4.52 -17.50
N GLU A 514 -11.59 -4.69 -17.60
CA GLU A 514 -12.55 -3.56 -17.59
C GLU A 514 -12.69 -2.89 -16.21
N GLU A 515 -12.43 -3.60 -15.10
CA GLU A 515 -12.44 -3.04 -13.72
C GLU A 515 -11.35 -1.99 -13.45
N VAL A 516 -10.41 -1.74 -14.38
CA VAL A 516 -9.24 -0.88 -14.14
C VAL A 516 -9.53 0.61 -14.39
N ASP A 517 -10.49 0.95 -15.25
CA ASP A 517 -10.74 2.36 -15.63
C ASP A 517 -11.70 3.11 -14.68
N GLU A 518 -12.58 2.45 -13.92
CA GLU A 518 -13.46 3.13 -12.95
C GLU A 518 -12.66 3.82 -11.83
N VAL A 519 -11.61 3.16 -11.31
CA VAL A 519 -10.70 3.72 -10.29
C VAL A 519 -9.95 4.97 -10.78
N ARG A 520 -9.91 5.19 -12.10
CA ARG A 520 -9.31 6.38 -12.71
C ARG A 520 -10.28 7.56 -12.82
N ALA A 521 -11.59 7.31 -12.81
CA ALA A 521 -12.62 8.34 -12.93
C ALA A 521 -12.83 9.10 -11.61
N GLU A 522 -12.98 8.40 -10.48
CA GLU A 522 -13.36 9.03 -9.19
C GLU A 522 -12.31 9.99 -8.61
N ILE A 523 -11.05 9.90 -9.03
CA ILE A 523 -9.94 10.73 -8.52
C ILE A 523 -9.66 11.94 -9.44
N ALA A 524 -10.26 12.01 -10.63
CA ALA A 524 -10.08 13.11 -11.58
C ALA A 524 -11.08 14.27 -11.41
N GLY A 525 -12.18 14.07 -10.66
CA GLY A 525 -13.25 15.05 -10.48
C GLY A 525 -12.95 16.15 -9.46
N ASN A 526 -11.94 16.99 -9.70
CA ASN A 526 -11.66 18.15 -8.85
C ASN A 526 -10.89 19.28 -9.58
N GLU A 527 -11.50 19.82 -10.64
CA GLU A 527 -11.07 21.11 -11.20
C GLU A 527 -11.56 22.28 -10.32
N PRO A 528 -10.83 23.42 -10.26
CA PRO A 528 -11.08 24.45 -9.26
C PRO A 528 -12.32 25.29 -9.57
N LEU A 529 -13.05 25.68 -8.52
CA LEU A 529 -14.07 26.72 -8.57
C LEU A 529 -13.44 28.04 -9.01
N SER A 530 -13.91 28.60 -10.12
CA SER A 530 -13.70 29.99 -10.50
C SER A 530 -14.93 30.80 -10.13
N ASP A 531 -14.82 31.63 -9.10
CA ASP A 531 -15.82 32.66 -8.81
C ASP A 531 -15.73 33.77 -9.86
N ASP A 532 -16.83 34.05 -10.56
CA ASP A 532 -17.10 35.31 -11.25
C ASP A 532 -18.62 35.55 -11.15
N ASP A 533 -19.03 36.57 -10.37
CA ASP A 533 -20.42 37.02 -10.28
C ASP A 533 -20.85 37.70 -11.60
N ASP A 534 -22.04 37.38 -12.14
CA ASP A 534 -23.17 38.33 -12.04
C ASP A 534 -24.51 37.85 -12.66
N GLN A 535 -25.59 38.41 -12.11
CA GLN A 535 -26.90 38.73 -12.73
C GLN A 535 -28.00 37.66 -13.05
N ASP A 536 -29.22 38.15 -12.80
CA ASP A 536 -30.56 37.79 -13.27
C ASP A 536 -31.20 36.43 -12.92
N MET A 537 -32.10 36.48 -11.93
CA MET A 537 -33.17 35.49 -11.72
C MET A 537 -34.22 35.55 -12.84
N GLN A 538 -34.76 34.40 -13.23
CA GLN A 538 -36.09 34.32 -13.85
C GLN A 538 -36.96 33.30 -13.11
N GLU A 539 -38.19 33.70 -12.82
CA GLU A 539 -39.21 32.88 -12.16
C GLU A 539 -39.80 31.88 -13.16
N VAL A 540 -40.10 30.66 -12.72
CA VAL A 540 -40.76 29.64 -13.55
C VAL A 540 -42.26 29.70 -13.35
N ASP A 541 -42.99 30.04 -14.42
CA ASP A 541 -44.45 30.08 -14.48
C ASP A 541 -45.04 28.64 -14.39
N PRO A 542 -45.96 28.36 -13.45
CA PRO A 542 -46.50 27.00 -13.26
C PRO A 542 -47.61 26.59 -14.25
N ASP A 543 -48.19 27.49 -15.05
CA ASP A 543 -49.45 27.25 -15.79
C ASP A 543 -49.29 26.87 -17.29
N ALA A 544 -48.17 26.25 -17.69
CA ALA A 544 -47.94 25.78 -19.07
C ALA A 544 -48.51 24.35 -19.33
N PRO A 545 -49.52 24.16 -20.21
CA PRO A 545 -50.23 22.89 -20.33
C PRO A 545 -49.59 21.85 -21.27
N PHE A 546 -49.68 20.57 -20.87
CA PHE A 546 -49.31 19.41 -21.70
C PHE A 546 -50.36 19.08 -22.78
N THR A 547 -49.91 18.57 -23.94
CA THR A 547 -50.74 17.87 -24.93
C THR A 547 -49.99 16.67 -25.54
N PHE A 548 -50.70 15.55 -25.75
CA PHE A 548 -50.15 14.25 -26.18
C PHE A 548 -50.44 13.91 -27.66
N GLY A 549 -49.66 12.95 -28.20
CA GLY A 549 -49.90 12.21 -29.46
C GLY A 549 -48.63 11.43 -29.85
N GLN A 550 -48.57 10.09 -29.76
CA GLN A 550 -49.15 9.09 -30.67
C GLN A 550 -48.41 9.01 -32.02
N ASP A 551 -47.90 7.88 -32.53
CA ASP A 551 -47.88 6.46 -32.06
C ASP A 551 -46.40 5.92 -32.08
N ASP A 552 -45.97 4.64 -32.13
CA ASP A 552 -46.58 3.36 -32.53
C ASP A 552 -45.83 2.12 -31.94
N ASP A 553 -46.61 1.05 -31.73
CA ASP A 553 -46.40 -0.40 -31.46
C ASP A 553 -45.08 -1.14 -31.87
N THR A 554 -44.70 -2.34 -31.34
CA THR A 554 -45.34 -3.36 -30.44
C THR A 554 -44.31 -4.24 -29.69
N SER A 555 -44.72 -4.85 -28.56
CA SER A 555 -44.31 -6.18 -27.98
C SER A 555 -42.85 -6.42 -27.52
N ASP A 556 -42.53 -7.17 -26.45
CA ASP A 556 -43.33 -8.02 -25.52
C ASP A 556 -42.92 -7.80 -24.04
N GLU A 557 -43.77 -8.30 -23.12
CA GLU A 557 -43.62 -8.30 -21.64
C GLU A 557 -42.68 -9.47 -21.19
N ASP A 558 -42.09 -9.56 -19.98
CA ASP A 558 -42.65 -9.45 -18.61
C ASP A 558 -41.71 -8.73 -17.62
N SER A 559 -42.29 -8.10 -16.58
CA SER A 559 -41.60 -7.81 -15.30
C SER A 559 -42.60 -7.54 -14.17
N ASP A 560 -42.89 -8.57 -13.37
CA ASP A 560 -43.70 -8.49 -12.14
C ASP A 560 -43.00 -7.65 -11.06
N LEU A 561 -43.22 -6.34 -11.06
CA LEU A 561 -42.84 -5.44 -9.98
C LEU A 561 -43.96 -5.35 -8.94
N GLU A 562 -43.88 -6.19 -7.90
CA GLU A 562 -44.78 -6.09 -6.74
C GLU A 562 -44.68 -4.70 -6.07
N PRO A 563 -45.81 -4.00 -5.80
CA PRO A 563 -45.77 -2.69 -5.16
C PRO A 563 -45.21 -2.74 -3.73
N TYR A 564 -44.17 -1.97 -3.45
CA TYR A 564 -43.62 -1.82 -2.10
C TYR A 564 -44.66 -1.22 -1.13
N PRO A 565 -45.00 -1.90 -0.02
CA PRO A 565 -45.90 -1.34 0.99
C PRO A 565 -45.17 -0.29 1.83
N MET A 566 -45.74 0.93 1.91
CA MET A 566 -45.28 1.92 2.88
C MET A 566 -45.50 1.41 4.32
N PRO A 567 -44.52 1.57 5.23
CA PRO A 567 -44.75 1.32 6.65
C PRO A 567 -45.77 2.32 7.19
N GLN A 568 -46.83 1.82 7.82
CA GLN A 568 -47.85 2.68 8.44
C GLN A 568 -47.31 3.34 9.71
N GLU A 569 -47.60 4.63 9.88
CA GLU A 569 -47.44 5.31 11.17
C GLU A 569 -48.45 4.73 12.18
N PRO A 570 -48.06 4.49 13.44
CA PRO A 570 -48.97 3.95 14.44
C PRO A 570 -49.94 5.02 14.96
N ASP A 571 -51.24 4.80 14.76
CA ASP A 571 -52.32 5.61 15.33
C ASP A 571 -52.63 5.14 16.77
N ASP A 572 -52.76 6.08 17.71
CA ASP A 572 -52.57 5.86 19.16
C ASP A 572 -53.92 5.72 19.94
N GLU A 573 -54.79 4.78 19.55
CA GLU A 573 -56.03 4.45 20.30
C GLU A 573 -56.10 3.02 20.85
N GLN A 574 -56.91 2.83 21.90
CA GLN A 574 -56.79 1.75 22.90
C GLN A 574 -57.81 0.61 22.71
N ASP A 575 -57.38 -0.65 22.89
CA ASP A 575 -58.02 -1.58 23.85
C ASP A 575 -57.06 -2.74 24.25
N HIS A 576 -57.42 -3.48 25.30
CA HIS A 576 -56.61 -4.51 25.93
C HIS A 576 -57.03 -5.95 25.57
N ARG A 577 -56.06 -6.80 25.16
CA ARG A 577 -55.82 -8.13 25.77
C ARG A 577 -54.61 -8.88 25.18
N ALA A 578 -54.05 -9.75 26.02
CA ALA A 578 -52.90 -10.64 25.80
C ALA A 578 -51.52 -9.93 25.65
N PRO A 579 -50.44 -10.48 26.27
CA PRO A 579 -49.09 -9.93 26.14
C PRO A 579 -48.36 -10.55 24.93
N ASP A 580 -48.46 -9.92 23.76
CA ASP A 580 -47.71 -10.37 22.60
C ASP A 580 -46.19 -10.25 22.78
N LYS A 581 -45.48 -11.31 22.41
CA LYS A 581 -44.02 -11.38 22.50
C LYS A 581 -43.41 -10.52 21.40
N LYS A 582 -43.07 -9.26 21.72
CA LYS A 582 -42.22 -8.43 20.86
C LYS A 582 -40.95 -9.22 20.50
N LYS A 583 -40.79 -9.57 19.22
CA LYS A 583 -39.58 -10.23 18.71
C LYS A 583 -38.40 -9.27 18.90
N LEU A 584 -37.49 -9.63 19.80
CA LEU A 584 -36.26 -8.87 20.03
C LEU A 584 -35.35 -9.04 18.80
N GLY A 585 -34.90 -7.93 18.23
CA GLY A 585 -33.95 -7.95 17.12
C GLY A 585 -32.59 -8.48 17.58
N LYS A 586 -31.78 -9.01 16.64
CA LYS A 586 -30.39 -9.35 16.93
C LYS A 586 -29.60 -8.04 17.19
N PRO A 587 -28.69 -7.99 18.19
CA PRO A 587 -27.83 -6.83 18.40
C PRO A 587 -26.87 -6.64 17.22
N MET A 588 -26.70 -5.41 16.75
CA MET A 588 -25.81 -5.09 15.61
C MET A 588 -24.45 -4.48 16.03
N TYR A 589 -24.36 -3.97 17.27
CA TYR A 589 -23.13 -3.42 17.85
C TYR A 589 -22.71 -4.18 19.10
N VAL A 590 -21.40 -4.19 19.39
CA VAL A 590 -20.86 -4.88 20.58
C VAL A 590 -21.39 -4.25 21.88
N TYR A 591 -21.77 -2.97 21.82
CA TYR A 591 -22.42 -2.26 22.92
C TYR A 591 -23.85 -2.77 23.20
N ASP A 592 -24.64 -3.05 22.17
CA ASP A 592 -26.01 -3.58 22.31
C ASP A 592 -25.98 -5.00 22.87
N LEU A 593 -25.05 -5.82 22.36
CA LEU A 593 -24.77 -7.16 22.88
C LEU A 593 -24.46 -7.12 24.39
N LEU A 594 -23.65 -6.14 24.83
CA LEU A 594 -23.38 -5.93 26.26
C LEU A 594 -24.61 -5.48 27.06
N GLN A 595 -25.53 -4.71 26.49
CA GLN A 595 -26.81 -4.41 27.15
C GLN A 595 -27.70 -5.65 27.27
N TYR A 596 -27.80 -6.45 26.21
CA TYR A 596 -28.62 -7.68 26.16
C TYR A 596 -28.12 -8.70 27.19
N LEU A 597 -26.81 -8.86 27.35
CA LEU A 597 -26.22 -9.74 28.37
C LEU A 597 -26.36 -9.18 29.79
N ARG A 598 -26.32 -7.85 29.98
CA ARG A 598 -26.50 -7.18 31.29
C ARG A 598 -27.95 -7.16 31.78
N ALA A 599 -28.95 -7.39 30.92
CA ALA A 599 -30.37 -7.38 31.27
C ALA A 599 -30.78 -8.65 32.07
N GLN A 600 -30.40 -8.71 33.35
CA GLN A 600 -30.73 -9.85 34.24
C GLN A 600 -32.24 -10.05 34.44
N ASP A 601 -33.04 -9.01 34.25
CA ASP A 601 -34.51 -9.04 34.38
C ASP A 601 -35.24 -9.49 33.09
N ASP A 602 -34.52 -9.74 31.98
CA ASP A 602 -35.10 -10.19 30.70
C ASP A 602 -34.31 -11.39 30.12
N PRO A 603 -34.74 -12.63 30.41
CA PRO A 603 -34.03 -13.82 29.95
C PRO A 603 -34.08 -14.01 28.43
N ILE A 604 -35.05 -13.40 27.73
CA ILE A 604 -35.18 -13.52 26.27
C ILE A 604 -34.11 -12.63 25.60
N LYS A 605 -33.83 -11.44 26.14
CA LYS A 605 -32.68 -10.63 25.71
C LYS A 605 -31.36 -11.37 25.93
N GLN A 606 -31.19 -12.06 27.05
CA GLN A 606 -29.98 -12.82 27.32
C GLN A 606 -29.78 -13.98 26.34
N GLU A 607 -30.84 -14.71 25.98
CA GLU A 607 -30.80 -15.80 24.99
C GLU A 607 -30.49 -15.29 23.57
N VAL A 608 -31.14 -14.21 23.13
CA VAL A 608 -30.87 -13.56 21.82
C VAL A 608 -29.44 -12.96 21.79
N GLY A 609 -28.98 -12.41 22.91
CA GLY A 609 -27.60 -11.93 23.07
C GLY A 609 -26.59 -13.05 22.96
N LEU A 610 -26.71 -14.11 23.76
CA LEU A 610 -25.80 -15.27 23.77
C LEU A 610 -25.74 -15.97 22.41
N SER A 611 -26.88 -16.17 21.74
CA SER A 611 -26.94 -16.81 20.42
C SER A 611 -26.41 -15.94 19.28
N SER A 612 -26.34 -14.62 19.45
CA SER A 612 -25.75 -13.68 18.46
C SER A 612 -24.30 -13.29 18.79
N ALA A 613 -23.79 -13.67 19.97
CA ALA A 613 -22.52 -13.16 20.51
C ALA A 613 -21.30 -13.60 19.69
N GLU A 614 -21.24 -14.88 19.30
CA GLU A 614 -20.08 -15.44 18.62
C GLU A 614 -19.90 -14.85 17.21
N ASP A 615 -20.96 -14.84 16.41
CA ASP A 615 -20.96 -14.25 15.07
C ASP A 615 -20.56 -12.77 15.10
N LEU A 616 -21.17 -11.98 15.99
CA LEU A 616 -20.94 -10.54 16.07
C LEU A 616 -19.50 -10.22 16.51
N ILE A 617 -18.96 -10.98 17.47
CA ILE A 617 -17.57 -10.79 17.92
C ILE A 617 -16.60 -11.18 16.80
N ARG A 618 -16.77 -12.34 16.16
CA ARG A 618 -15.93 -12.78 15.03
C ARG A 618 -15.96 -11.79 13.86
N GLN A 619 -17.14 -11.25 13.53
CA GLN A 619 -17.31 -10.27 12.44
C GLN A 619 -16.67 -8.91 12.75
N LYS A 620 -16.62 -8.51 14.03
CA LYS A 620 -16.08 -7.22 14.47
C LYS A 620 -14.62 -7.28 14.98
N GLU A 621 -14.04 -8.47 15.15
CA GLU A 621 -12.68 -8.66 15.70
C GLU A 621 -11.60 -7.88 14.91
N ASN A 622 -11.79 -7.70 13.61
CA ASN A 622 -10.90 -6.94 12.72
C ASN A 622 -11.49 -5.59 12.25
N VAL A 623 -12.60 -5.11 12.82
CA VAL A 623 -13.35 -3.94 12.31
C VAL A 623 -13.69 -2.94 13.43
N GLY A 624 -12.91 -1.86 13.49
CA GLY A 624 -13.17 -0.70 14.37
C GLY A 624 -12.53 -0.78 15.77
N THR A 625 -12.91 0.16 16.65
CA THR A 625 -12.33 0.29 18.01
C THR A 625 -13.29 -0.15 19.13
N GLU A 626 -14.47 -0.67 18.79
CA GLU A 626 -15.54 -0.99 19.75
C GLU A 626 -15.08 -2.01 20.81
N ILE A 627 -14.46 -3.12 20.39
CA ILE A 627 -14.03 -4.21 21.28
C ILE A 627 -13.00 -3.73 22.31
N GLY A 628 -12.06 -2.88 21.90
CA GLY A 628 -11.03 -2.29 22.78
C GLY A 628 -11.58 -1.28 23.80
N LYS A 629 -12.69 -0.60 23.48
CA LYS A 629 -13.43 0.24 24.44
C LYS A 629 -14.25 -0.62 25.39
N CYS A 630 -14.99 -1.59 24.86
CA CYS A 630 -15.88 -2.46 25.62
C CYS A 630 -15.14 -3.32 26.66
N THR A 631 -13.98 -3.87 26.33
CA THR A 631 -13.17 -4.70 27.24
C THR A 631 -12.68 -3.93 28.48
N ARG A 632 -12.29 -2.65 28.33
CA ARG A 632 -11.93 -1.79 29.48
C ARG A 632 -13.14 -1.56 30.39
N THR A 633 -14.27 -1.13 29.82
CA THR A 633 -15.53 -0.89 30.56
C THR A 633 -16.06 -2.13 31.29
N TYR A 634 -15.69 -3.34 30.85
CA TYR A 634 -16.05 -4.59 31.52
C TYR A 634 -15.10 -4.95 32.68
N GLN A 635 -13.84 -4.51 32.65
CA GLN A 635 -12.90 -4.70 33.78
C GLN A 635 -13.24 -3.81 34.98
N ASP A 636 -13.79 -2.62 34.73
CA ASP A 636 -14.22 -1.70 35.80
C ASP A 636 -15.55 -2.10 36.47
N SER A 637 -16.37 -2.96 35.83
CA SER A 637 -17.69 -3.38 36.34
C SER A 637 -17.62 -4.71 37.12
N ASN A 638 -17.09 -4.64 38.33
CA ASN A 638 -16.80 -5.76 39.22
C ASN A 638 -18.07 -6.48 39.77
N VAL A 639 -18.69 -7.37 38.97
CA VAL A 639 -19.89 -8.13 39.34
C VAL A 639 -19.72 -9.65 39.13
N SER A 640 -19.61 -10.37 40.26
CA SER A 640 -19.91 -11.79 40.48
C SER A 640 -19.48 -12.83 39.42
N ALA A 641 -18.40 -13.56 39.71
CA ALA A 641 -17.89 -14.68 38.92
C ALA A 641 -18.75 -15.97 38.97
N ARG A 642 -19.92 -15.96 38.31
CA ARG A 642 -20.68 -17.17 37.92
C ARG A 642 -21.20 -17.01 36.49
N TYR A 643 -21.16 -18.09 35.72
CA TYR A 643 -21.35 -18.14 34.26
C TYR A 643 -20.31 -17.34 33.46
N ILE A 644 -19.19 -18.00 33.15
CA ILE A 644 -18.74 -18.33 31.78
C ILE A 644 -17.39 -19.06 31.91
N SER A 645 -17.32 -20.30 31.42
CA SER A 645 -16.13 -21.15 31.58
C SER A 645 -15.21 -21.10 30.35
N PHE A 646 -14.79 -19.91 29.93
CA PHE A 646 -13.80 -19.72 28.85
C PHE A 646 -12.39 -20.14 29.29
N ARG A 647 -12.19 -21.46 29.44
CA ARG A 647 -10.90 -22.06 29.79
C ARG A 647 -10.67 -23.42 29.12
N LYS A 648 -11.05 -23.52 27.84
CA LYS A 648 -10.81 -24.71 27.02
C LYS A 648 -10.47 -24.47 25.54
N PHE A 649 -9.92 -23.30 25.21
CA PHE A 649 -9.21 -23.05 23.96
C PHE A 649 -7.88 -22.35 24.27
N ARG A 650 -6.80 -23.14 24.28
CA ARG A 650 -5.39 -22.72 24.27
C ARG A 650 -4.52 -23.93 23.91
#